data_AF-A0A9K3LV10-F1
#
_entry.id   AF-A0A9K3LV10-F1
#
_cell.length_a   1.000
_cell.length_b   1.000
_cell.length_c   1.000
_cell.angle_alpha   90.00
_cell.angle_beta   90.00
_cell.angle_gamma   90.00
#
_symmetry.space_group_name_H-M   'P 1'
#
loop_
_entity.id
_entity.type
_entity.pdbx_description
1 polymer ?
#
loop_
_entity_poly.entity_id
_entity_poly.type
_entity_poly.pdbx_seq_one_letter_code
_entity_poly.pdbx_strand_id
1 'polypeptide(L)'
;MSESKTFMKSVMTSALEGETDEQLELWLTSSTLSVVVVGASGDLAKKKTFPSLLNLFADKLLPSATVIFGYARSNLSDNELHERIKPYLVEGKHSEEVVDSFLKLVRYQQGSGYGDENAFQDLSVKIEEFEFSNDSEKHFNRLFYFAIPPNVFAETALAIKKTCMQGEDKGWSRLIVEKPFGRDLKSFEELNKTLSKHFTEDHLYRIDHYLGKEMAQNLMVLRFSNTWFERVWNADNIKMVMLTFKEPFGTEGRGGYFDKYGIIRDILQNHLLQVMTLLTCEPPTTLEGNGAGNAIRDAKVHVLKSIPPIELEDCVLGQYEGYADDPTIENKDTNTPTFAVIRLKINNPRWAGVPIILKAGKALNERKAEMRIQFKDAPAAEYLFAGKDCPRDEIVFRLQPHESIYLKTNVKSPGFSSKPVQSEMELNYNTRFWSDSKTVNPDAYTRLILDVLQGKQASFVRDDELRRAWEIFTPLLHKIDNTNVKPIKYIQGSRGPVEADEFVACLGYSRNENYVYYDQNGDLNKVSGNGILIDKSKYCYSDDEKCDVGLYGLAVMGQNFALNMASHGFKVCVGNRSSSKVDTTVQRAKNEGNVPVVGAKEIEEFIARLNKPRKVIILVQAGKPVDQTISKLSAFMEPGDIIIDGGNEWFPNSIRRAEDLTPKGIHFIGMGISGGEEGARNGPSLMPGGPKQAYDLLAPIFEKCAAQVSRTGPCVGYLGPIGSGNYVKTVHNGIEYGDMQLIAEVYDVMKTVLKMENEEIADQFAEWNKTELDSYLIEITEKCLRKKDDMTDGYVVDKILDKAGMKGTGRWTIQEAAERGVAAPTMAAALDTRLLSARKEERVAASKIFSSPSVDESIDQARVVEDLKAALYASKICSYAQGLSLIKAASDEFNWNVDLSECARLWMGGCIIRAKLLDSIQQAFSNDPDLDNLLVDAGLSKEIIDRTPAWRRTVALCTTSGIACPSLCGSLTYFDTYRRERLPASLTQAQRDFFGGHTYERIDMNGRFHTAWTDAHRDIGDVNQRVDGEHLQTSD
;
A
#
# COMPACT_ATOMS: atom_id res chain seq x y z
N MET A 1 20.50 6.50 30.37
CA MET A 1 19.27 6.54 31.21
C MET A 1 18.67 7.94 31.38
N SER A 2 19.31 9.04 30.96
CA SER A 2 18.72 10.40 31.02
C SER A 2 17.96 10.83 29.76
N GLU A 3 18.31 10.33 28.57
CA GLU A 3 17.67 10.76 27.31
C GLU A 3 16.26 10.20 27.07
N SER A 4 15.90 9.08 27.71
CA SER A 4 14.56 8.49 27.60
C SER A 4 13.48 9.25 28.40
N LYS A 5 13.86 10.11 29.36
CA LYS A 5 12.91 10.91 30.16
C LYS A 5 12.50 12.20 29.45
N THR A 6 13.39 12.81 28.66
CA THR A 6 13.13 14.08 27.98
C THR A 6 12.21 13.90 26.77
N PHE A 7 12.34 12.78 26.05
CA PHE A 7 11.48 12.48 24.90
C PHE A 7 10.04 12.09 25.31
N MET A 8 9.86 11.37 26.43
CA MET A 8 8.51 11.09 26.96
C MET A 8 7.80 12.34 27.51
N LYS A 9 8.54 13.29 28.10
CA LYS A 9 7.97 14.56 28.56
C LYS A 9 7.43 15.38 27.37
N SER A 10 8.19 15.48 26.29
CA SER A 10 7.79 16.20 25.07
C SER A 10 6.54 15.63 24.39
N VAL A 11 6.30 14.32 24.47
CA VAL A 11 5.09 13.69 23.91
C VAL A 11 3.88 13.91 24.81
N MET A 12 4.04 13.86 26.14
CA MET A 12 2.97 14.18 27.10
C MET A 12 2.53 15.64 27.03
N THR A 13 3.44 16.58 26.76
CA THR A 13 3.11 18.01 26.60
C THR A 13 2.35 18.30 25.29
N SER A 14 2.37 17.41 24.30
CA SER A 14 1.71 17.64 22.99
C SER A 14 0.25 17.18 22.91
N ALA A 15 -0.21 16.34 23.86
CA ALA A 15 -1.56 15.79 23.84
C ALA A 15 -2.62 16.74 24.43
N LEU A 16 -2.20 17.84 25.06
CA LEU A 16 -3.03 18.71 25.88
C LEU A 16 -2.76 20.17 25.49
N GLU A 17 -3.49 20.65 24.48
CA GLU A 17 -3.40 22.05 24.05
C GLU A 17 -3.96 22.98 25.14
N GLY A 18 -3.10 23.85 25.68
CA GLY A 18 -3.51 25.11 26.34
C GLY A 18 -3.58 25.17 27.86
N GLU A 19 -3.33 24.08 28.60
CA GLU A 19 -3.16 24.16 30.07
C GLU A 19 -1.70 24.54 30.40
N THR A 20 -1.49 25.50 31.30
CA THR A 20 -0.14 25.70 31.85
C THR A 20 0.30 24.41 32.53
N ASP A 21 1.58 24.02 32.43
CA ASP A 21 2.12 22.80 33.06
C ASP A 21 1.65 22.62 34.53
N GLU A 22 1.40 23.74 35.22
CA GLU A 22 0.90 23.82 36.59
C GLU A 22 -0.55 23.35 36.78
N GLN A 23 -1.48 23.62 35.86
CA GLN A 23 -2.89 23.21 36.00
C GLN A 23 -3.08 21.71 35.79
N LEU A 24 -2.37 21.14 34.82
CA LEU A 24 -2.37 19.71 34.56
C LEU A 24 -1.70 18.93 35.70
N GLU A 25 -0.57 19.43 36.20
CA GLU A 25 0.09 18.85 37.37
C GLU A 25 -0.85 18.87 38.58
N LEU A 26 -1.56 19.99 38.82
CA LEU A 26 -2.53 20.13 39.89
C LEU A 26 -3.75 19.19 39.72
N TRP A 27 -4.25 18.97 38.50
CA TRP A 27 -5.28 17.96 38.20
C TRP A 27 -4.79 16.54 38.52
N LEU A 28 -3.57 16.18 38.11
CA LEU A 28 -3.03 14.83 38.26
C LEU A 28 -2.59 14.49 39.68
N THR A 29 -2.18 15.49 40.47
CA THR A 29 -1.53 15.28 41.79
C THR A 29 -2.28 15.89 42.99
N SER A 30 -3.38 16.62 42.79
CA SER A 30 -4.11 17.27 43.89
C SER A 30 -5.64 17.16 43.83
N SER A 31 -6.16 16.22 43.01
CA SER A 31 -7.59 15.97 42.83
C SER A 31 -7.92 14.49 42.97
N THR A 32 -9.04 14.20 43.63
CA THR A 32 -9.67 12.86 43.65
C THR A 32 -10.70 12.76 42.53
N LEU A 33 -10.74 11.64 41.81
CA LEU A 33 -11.73 11.38 40.77
C LEU A 33 -12.54 10.11 41.06
N SER A 34 -13.85 10.28 41.19
CA SER A 34 -14.81 9.20 41.33
C SER A 34 -15.63 9.07 40.04
N VAL A 35 -15.44 7.98 39.28
CA VAL A 35 -16.19 7.71 38.06
C VAL A 35 -17.27 6.67 38.34
N VAL A 36 -18.53 6.98 38.04
CA VAL A 36 -19.66 6.07 38.16
C VAL A 36 -20.15 5.68 36.76
N VAL A 37 -19.93 4.42 36.38
CA VAL A 37 -20.48 3.84 35.14
C VAL A 37 -21.85 3.25 35.44
N VAL A 38 -22.90 4.03 35.21
CA VAL A 38 -24.28 3.59 35.37
C VAL A 38 -24.67 2.71 34.19
N GLY A 39 -25.15 1.49 34.45
CA GLY A 39 -25.35 0.47 33.42
C GLY A 39 -24.11 -0.39 33.17
N ALA A 40 -23.23 -0.54 34.16
CA ALA A 40 -21.93 -1.21 34.01
C ALA A 40 -21.99 -2.66 33.46
N SER A 41 -23.11 -3.38 33.66
CA SER A 41 -23.29 -4.73 33.12
C SER A 41 -23.72 -4.77 31.65
N GLY A 42 -23.91 -3.61 31.01
CA GLY A 42 -24.39 -3.46 29.64
C GLY A 42 -23.31 -3.55 28.57
N ASP A 43 -23.75 -3.66 27.31
CA ASP A 43 -22.86 -3.84 26.15
C ASP A 43 -21.99 -2.61 25.86
N LEU A 44 -22.56 -1.40 25.98
CA LEU A 44 -21.81 -0.16 25.77
C LEU A 44 -20.68 0.00 26.79
N ALA A 45 -20.96 -0.31 28.06
CA ALA A 45 -19.99 -0.20 29.14
C ALA A 45 -18.76 -1.09 28.89
N LYS A 46 -18.98 -2.40 28.63
CA LYS A 46 -17.87 -3.35 28.43
C LYS A 46 -17.12 -3.16 27.11
N LYS A 47 -17.81 -2.76 26.02
CA LYS A 47 -17.19 -2.63 24.68
C LYS A 47 -16.56 -1.26 24.42
N LYS A 48 -16.97 -0.20 25.12
CA LYS A 48 -16.51 1.18 24.87
C LYS A 48 -16.10 1.92 26.14
N THR A 49 -16.95 2.04 27.15
CA THR A 49 -16.68 2.89 28.32
C THR A 49 -15.47 2.43 29.14
N PHE A 50 -15.43 1.17 29.58
CA PHE A 50 -14.30 0.64 30.36
C PHE A 50 -12.99 0.59 29.54
N PRO A 51 -12.98 0.13 28.28
CA PRO A 51 -11.80 0.25 27.42
C PRO A 51 -11.29 1.68 27.28
N SER A 52 -12.18 2.66 27.16
CA SER A 52 -11.78 4.08 27.07
C SER A 52 -11.17 4.62 28.36
N LEU A 53 -11.71 4.24 29.53
CA LEU A 53 -11.14 4.57 30.83
C LEU A 53 -9.78 3.89 31.05
N LEU A 54 -9.62 2.64 30.59
CA LEU A 54 -8.33 1.94 30.60
C LEU A 54 -7.29 2.68 29.76
N ASN A 55 -7.65 3.17 28.56
CA ASN A 55 -6.72 3.96 27.74
C ASN A 55 -6.24 5.21 28.47
N LEU A 56 -7.15 5.97 29.10
CA LEU A 56 -6.78 7.15 29.89
C LEU A 56 -5.89 6.79 31.10
N PHE A 57 -6.17 5.66 31.75
CA PHE A 57 -5.34 5.15 32.84
C PHE A 57 -3.93 4.77 32.35
N ALA A 58 -3.83 4.01 31.26
CA ALA A 58 -2.56 3.56 30.68
C ALA A 58 -1.68 4.75 30.23
N ASP A 59 -2.31 5.79 29.67
CA ASP A 59 -1.65 7.03 29.24
C ASP A 59 -1.38 8.01 30.41
N LYS A 60 -1.75 7.65 31.64
CA LYS A 60 -1.58 8.45 32.87
C LYS A 60 -2.29 9.81 32.82
N LEU A 61 -3.48 9.83 32.22
CA LEU A 61 -4.34 11.01 32.10
C LEU A 61 -5.44 11.08 33.17
N LEU A 62 -5.50 10.08 34.07
CA LEU A 62 -6.37 10.09 35.24
C LEU A 62 -5.56 10.53 36.49
N PRO A 63 -6.17 11.26 37.44
CA PRO A 63 -5.53 11.57 38.72
C PRO A 63 -5.08 10.30 39.46
N SER A 64 -4.03 10.42 40.25
CA SER A 64 -3.50 9.29 41.04
C SER A 64 -4.56 8.70 42.00
N ALA A 65 -5.38 9.57 42.60
CA ALA A 65 -6.51 9.20 43.45
C ALA A 65 -7.79 8.99 42.62
N THR A 66 -7.85 7.93 41.81
CA THR A 66 -9.04 7.59 41.01
C THR A 66 -9.72 6.31 41.50
N VAL A 67 -11.06 6.31 41.58
CA VAL A 67 -11.89 5.11 41.78
C VAL A 67 -12.99 5.04 40.72
N ILE A 68 -13.32 3.83 40.27
CA ILE A 68 -14.36 3.60 39.26
C ILE A 68 -15.42 2.65 39.83
N PHE A 69 -16.63 3.15 40.02
CA PHE A 69 -17.79 2.36 40.45
C PHE A 69 -18.64 1.96 39.25
N GLY A 70 -18.77 0.67 39.00
CA GLY A 70 -19.82 0.13 38.16
C GLY A 70 -21.14 0.03 38.92
N TYR A 71 -22.24 0.53 38.36
CA TYR A 71 -23.56 0.44 38.96
C TYR A 71 -24.56 -0.21 38.01
N ALA A 72 -25.24 -1.28 38.43
CA ALA A 72 -26.35 -1.87 37.68
C ALA A 72 -27.30 -2.70 38.55
N ARG A 73 -28.43 -3.11 37.97
CA ARG A 73 -29.43 -3.98 38.63
C ARG A 73 -28.96 -5.42 38.84
N SER A 74 -28.01 -5.86 38.02
CA SER A 74 -27.45 -7.21 38.08
C SER A 74 -26.83 -7.46 39.44
N ASN A 75 -27.11 -8.60 40.07
CA ASN A 75 -26.39 -9.01 41.27
C ASN A 75 -25.03 -9.59 40.83
N LEU A 76 -23.98 -8.79 40.97
CA LEU A 76 -22.60 -9.17 40.64
C LEU A 76 -21.71 -8.76 41.81
N SER A 77 -20.65 -9.52 42.03
CA SER A 77 -19.48 -9.11 42.80
C SER A 77 -18.49 -8.32 41.93
N ASP A 78 -17.52 -7.66 42.56
CA ASP A 78 -16.40 -7.00 41.87
C ASP A 78 -15.70 -7.96 40.91
N ASN A 79 -15.38 -9.18 41.37
CA ASN A 79 -14.71 -10.20 40.57
C ASN A 79 -15.54 -10.64 39.35
N GLU A 80 -16.84 -10.84 39.51
CA GLU A 80 -17.72 -11.22 38.40
C GLU A 80 -17.87 -10.09 37.36
N LEU A 81 -17.85 -8.82 37.79
CA LEU A 81 -17.77 -7.71 36.85
C LEU A 81 -16.42 -7.71 36.13
N HIS A 82 -15.30 -7.89 36.84
CA HIS A 82 -13.95 -7.94 36.28
C HIS A 82 -13.84 -9.04 35.21
N GLU A 83 -14.32 -10.25 35.48
CA GLU A 83 -14.35 -11.36 34.52
C GLU A 83 -15.16 -11.03 33.26
N ARG A 84 -16.25 -10.26 33.39
CA ARG A 84 -17.09 -9.86 32.25
C ARG A 84 -16.43 -8.79 31.37
N ILE A 85 -15.66 -7.87 31.95
CA ILE A 85 -15.05 -6.76 31.20
C ILE A 85 -13.64 -7.10 30.71
N LYS A 86 -12.88 -7.93 31.45
CA LYS A 86 -11.48 -8.27 31.15
C LYS A 86 -11.24 -8.73 29.70
N PRO A 87 -12.07 -9.57 29.06
CA PRO A 87 -11.87 -9.95 27.65
C PRO A 87 -11.81 -8.74 26.70
N TYR A 88 -12.66 -7.74 26.93
CA TYR A 88 -12.71 -6.52 26.11
C TYR A 88 -11.58 -5.52 26.42
N LEU A 89 -10.90 -5.71 27.55
CA LEU A 89 -9.72 -4.92 27.96
C LEU A 89 -8.42 -5.55 27.43
N VAL A 90 -8.34 -6.90 27.42
CA VAL A 90 -7.17 -7.67 26.95
C VAL A 90 -7.13 -7.79 25.42
N GLU A 91 -8.27 -7.78 24.73
CA GLU A 91 -8.32 -7.61 23.26
C GLU A 91 -7.75 -6.24 22.78
N GLY A 92 -7.47 -5.32 23.71
CA GLY A 92 -6.81 -4.04 23.46
C GLY A 92 -5.28 -4.14 23.29
N LYS A 93 -4.61 -3.00 23.11
CA LYS A 93 -3.15 -2.90 22.90
C LYS A 93 -2.31 -2.92 24.20
N HIS A 94 -2.91 -3.29 25.34
CA HIS A 94 -2.31 -3.13 26.67
C HIS A 94 -1.89 -4.48 27.27
N SER A 95 -0.82 -4.49 28.07
CA SER A 95 -0.36 -5.72 28.75
C SER A 95 -1.32 -6.13 29.88
N GLU A 96 -1.34 -7.43 30.21
CA GLU A 96 -2.17 -7.95 31.30
C GLU A 96 -1.89 -7.25 32.64
N GLU A 97 -0.63 -6.87 32.90
CA GLU A 97 -0.24 -6.14 34.11
C GLU A 97 -0.93 -4.77 34.23
N VAL A 98 -1.07 -4.04 33.11
CA VAL A 98 -1.76 -2.74 33.06
C VAL A 98 -3.25 -2.94 33.28
N VAL A 99 -3.84 -3.96 32.63
CA VAL A 99 -5.26 -4.31 32.79
C VAL A 99 -5.57 -4.68 34.25
N ASP A 100 -4.75 -5.54 34.88
CA ASP A 100 -4.96 -5.95 36.26
C ASP A 100 -4.77 -4.79 37.25
N SER A 101 -3.85 -3.87 36.96
CA SER A 101 -3.69 -2.64 37.74
C SER A 101 -4.89 -1.70 37.63
N PHE A 102 -5.47 -1.58 36.43
CA PHE A 102 -6.70 -0.82 36.21
C PHE A 102 -7.90 -1.46 36.92
N LEU A 103 -8.06 -2.78 36.85
CA LEU A 103 -9.17 -3.49 37.49
C LEU A 103 -9.16 -3.33 39.03
N LYS A 104 -7.99 -3.10 39.65
CA LYS A 104 -7.90 -2.75 41.08
C LYS A 104 -8.61 -1.44 41.42
N LEU A 105 -8.80 -0.52 40.47
CA LEU A 105 -9.57 0.72 40.65
C LEU A 105 -11.08 0.51 40.49
N VAL A 106 -11.50 -0.61 39.89
CA VAL A 106 -12.89 -0.89 39.55
C VAL A 106 -13.59 -1.62 40.72
N ARG A 107 -14.69 -1.05 41.18
CA ARG A 107 -15.60 -1.58 42.20
C ARG A 107 -17.00 -1.70 41.63
N TYR A 108 -17.85 -2.52 42.22
CA TYR A 108 -19.23 -2.68 41.80
C TYR A 108 -20.22 -2.41 42.94
N GLN A 109 -21.31 -1.72 42.59
CA GLN A 109 -22.46 -1.50 43.46
C GLN A 109 -23.72 -1.99 42.76
N GLN A 110 -24.40 -2.96 43.37
CA GLN A 110 -25.73 -3.34 42.95
C GLN A 110 -26.75 -2.28 43.38
N GLY A 111 -27.67 -1.94 42.49
CA GLY A 111 -28.84 -1.12 42.79
C GLY A 111 -30.15 -1.85 42.50
N SER A 112 -31.23 -1.48 43.19
CA SER A 112 -32.55 -2.09 42.94
C SER A 112 -33.18 -1.56 41.63
N GLY A 113 -32.88 -0.31 41.25
CA GLY A 113 -33.39 0.35 40.06
C GLY A 113 -32.63 1.63 39.75
N TYR A 114 -32.76 2.12 38.52
CA TYR A 114 -31.99 3.28 38.06
C TYR A 114 -32.54 4.63 38.55
N GLY A 115 -33.73 4.68 39.16
CA GLY A 115 -34.28 5.85 39.86
C GLY A 115 -34.35 5.69 41.38
N ASP A 116 -33.71 4.65 41.95
CA ASP A 116 -33.77 4.38 43.39
C ASP A 116 -32.79 5.27 44.18
N GLU A 117 -33.35 6.30 44.84
CA GLU A 117 -32.62 7.26 45.66
C GLU A 117 -31.83 6.59 46.80
N ASN A 118 -32.36 5.53 47.43
CA ASN A 118 -31.65 4.85 48.51
C ASN A 118 -30.41 4.12 47.99
N ALA A 119 -30.52 3.43 46.86
CA ALA A 119 -29.38 2.73 46.26
C ALA A 119 -28.28 3.70 45.80
N PHE A 120 -28.64 4.89 45.34
CA PHE A 120 -27.67 5.95 45.05
C PHE A 120 -27.11 6.57 46.34
N GLN A 121 -27.91 6.77 47.39
CA GLN A 121 -27.40 7.22 48.69
C GLN A 121 -26.34 6.27 49.24
N ASP A 122 -26.57 4.96 49.18
CA ASP A 122 -25.58 3.94 49.57
C ASP A 122 -24.30 4.02 48.74
N LEU A 123 -24.42 4.27 47.44
CA LEU A 123 -23.27 4.52 46.57
C LEU A 123 -22.52 5.80 46.96
N SER A 124 -23.23 6.88 47.31
CA SER A 124 -22.59 8.14 47.74
C SER A 124 -21.76 7.94 49.00
N VAL A 125 -22.26 7.17 49.98
CA VAL A 125 -21.49 6.85 51.20
C VAL A 125 -20.16 6.17 50.86
N LYS A 126 -20.16 5.20 49.94
CA LYS A 126 -18.92 4.52 49.51
C LYS A 126 -17.97 5.42 48.74
N ILE A 127 -18.51 6.34 47.93
CA ILE A 127 -17.71 7.36 47.23
C ILE A 127 -17.06 8.28 48.27
N GLU A 128 -17.82 8.74 49.27
CA GLU A 128 -17.34 9.61 50.35
C GLU A 128 -16.28 8.92 51.23
N GLU A 129 -16.43 7.62 51.50
CA GLU A 129 -15.39 6.83 52.20
C GLU A 129 -14.05 6.85 51.45
N PHE A 130 -14.08 6.70 50.13
CA PHE A 130 -12.89 6.80 49.30
C PHE A 130 -12.32 8.22 49.27
N GLU A 131 -13.17 9.23 49.09
CA GLU A 131 -12.76 10.64 49.10
C GLU A 131 -12.12 11.03 50.44
N PHE A 132 -12.71 10.64 51.57
CA PHE A 132 -12.17 10.91 52.91
C PHE A 132 -10.84 10.19 53.16
N SER A 133 -10.62 9.01 52.57
CA SER A 133 -9.31 8.34 52.64
C SER A 133 -8.21 9.09 51.88
N ASN A 134 -8.58 10.07 51.03
CA ASN A 134 -7.70 10.94 50.26
C ASN A 134 -7.93 12.43 50.60
N ASP A 135 -8.29 12.76 51.85
CA ASP A 135 -8.62 14.14 52.29
C ASP A 135 -7.43 15.13 52.23
N SER A 136 -6.22 14.66 51.89
CA SER A 136 -5.09 15.51 51.55
C SER A 136 -5.23 16.23 50.20
N GLU A 137 -6.14 15.75 49.34
CA GLU A 137 -6.43 16.31 48.02
C GLU A 137 -7.34 17.54 48.12
N LYS A 138 -7.21 18.50 47.20
CA LYS A 138 -7.93 19.79 47.29
C LYS A 138 -9.35 19.75 46.71
N HIS A 139 -9.58 18.86 45.76
CA HIS A 139 -10.83 18.81 45.00
C HIS A 139 -11.30 17.37 44.82
N PHE A 140 -12.58 17.10 45.12
CA PHE A 140 -13.21 15.82 44.87
C PHE A 140 -14.08 15.96 43.62
N ASN A 141 -13.80 15.22 42.56
CA ASN A 141 -14.51 15.37 41.29
C ASN A 141 -15.30 14.10 40.99
N ARG A 142 -16.56 14.23 40.60
CA ARG A 142 -17.47 13.10 40.35
C ARG A 142 -17.97 13.09 38.91
N LEU A 143 -17.68 12.01 38.17
CA LEU A 143 -18.14 11.80 36.80
C LEU A 143 -19.17 10.68 36.75
N PHE A 144 -20.36 10.93 36.22
CA PHE A 144 -21.40 9.93 36.03
C PHE A 144 -21.58 9.63 34.54
N TYR A 145 -21.23 8.43 34.09
CA TYR A 145 -21.40 7.97 32.72
C TYR A 145 -22.67 7.12 32.58
N PHE A 146 -23.63 7.56 31.76
CA PHE A 146 -24.89 6.85 31.56
C PHE A 146 -24.79 5.88 30.38
N ALA A 147 -24.39 4.64 30.67
CA ALA A 147 -24.46 3.51 29.74
C ALA A 147 -25.80 2.74 29.87
N ILE A 148 -26.90 3.50 29.97
CA ILE A 148 -28.27 2.99 30.18
C ILE A 148 -29.20 3.43 29.04
N PRO A 149 -30.39 2.82 28.92
CA PRO A 149 -31.40 3.26 27.95
C PRO A 149 -31.98 4.66 28.25
N PRO A 150 -32.39 5.43 27.23
CA PRO A 150 -32.88 6.80 27.44
C PRO A 150 -34.13 6.97 28.30
N ASN A 151 -34.99 5.95 28.35
CA ASN A 151 -36.23 5.99 29.11
C ASN A 151 -36.01 6.03 30.63
N VAL A 152 -34.80 5.71 31.11
CA VAL A 152 -34.43 5.80 32.53
C VAL A 152 -33.50 6.98 32.83
N PHE A 153 -33.06 7.75 31.84
CA PHE A 153 -32.11 8.86 32.05
C PHE A 153 -32.60 9.91 33.04
N ALA A 154 -33.85 10.35 32.89
CA ALA A 154 -34.39 11.43 33.71
C ALA A 154 -34.49 11.00 35.19
N GLU A 155 -35.02 9.81 35.47
CA GLU A 155 -35.13 9.30 36.84
C GLU A 155 -33.75 9.06 37.49
N THR A 156 -32.76 8.58 36.72
CA THR A 156 -31.39 8.39 37.20
C THR A 156 -30.70 9.69 37.51
N ALA A 157 -30.79 10.68 36.61
CA ALA A 157 -30.20 11.98 36.84
C ALA A 157 -30.81 12.64 38.10
N LEU A 158 -32.12 12.53 38.28
CA LEU A 158 -32.80 13.07 39.47
C LEU A 158 -32.37 12.38 40.76
N ALA A 159 -32.24 11.05 40.77
CA ALA A 159 -31.76 10.31 41.93
C ALA A 159 -30.32 10.75 42.29
N ILE A 160 -29.42 10.77 41.30
CA ILE A 160 -28.02 11.22 41.48
C ILE A 160 -27.96 12.67 42.00
N LYS A 161 -28.79 13.58 41.47
CA LYS A 161 -28.81 14.99 41.92
C LYS A 161 -29.20 15.12 43.38
N LYS A 162 -30.10 14.27 43.88
CA LYS A 162 -30.59 14.32 45.26
C LYS A 162 -29.63 13.68 46.25
N THR A 163 -28.89 12.65 45.85
CA THR A 163 -28.17 11.78 46.81
C THR A 163 -26.67 11.59 46.56
N CYS A 164 -26.18 11.76 45.32
CA CYS A 164 -24.80 11.44 44.93
C CYS A 164 -23.97 12.63 44.43
N MET A 165 -24.58 13.76 44.13
CA MET A 165 -23.83 14.96 43.76
C MET A 165 -23.35 15.69 45.00
N GLN A 166 -22.13 16.16 44.95
CA GLN A 166 -21.55 17.00 45.99
C GLN A 166 -21.82 18.48 45.74
N GLY A 167 -21.51 19.32 46.73
CA GLY A 167 -21.49 20.77 46.57
C GLY A 167 -20.39 21.24 45.61
N GLU A 168 -20.67 22.30 44.86
CA GLU A 168 -19.74 22.88 43.88
C GLU A 168 -18.46 23.44 44.53
N ASP A 169 -18.51 23.72 45.84
CA ASP A 169 -17.39 24.18 46.66
C ASP A 169 -16.30 23.11 46.88
N LYS A 170 -16.66 21.83 46.76
CA LYS A 170 -15.72 20.71 46.94
C LYS A 170 -15.07 20.23 45.64
N GLY A 171 -15.64 20.59 44.48
CA GLY A 171 -15.25 20.11 43.16
C GLY A 171 -16.47 19.87 42.27
N TRP A 172 -16.25 19.49 41.01
CA TRP A 172 -17.34 19.41 40.03
C TRP A 172 -18.05 18.06 40.02
N SER A 173 -19.31 18.07 39.57
CA SER A 173 -20.07 16.87 39.25
C SER A 173 -20.59 16.95 37.81
N ARG A 174 -20.23 16.00 36.95
CA ARG A 174 -20.55 16.02 35.51
C ARG A 174 -21.24 14.74 35.09
N LEU A 175 -22.21 14.85 34.17
CA LEU A 175 -23.02 13.75 33.66
C LEU A 175 -22.78 13.60 32.16
N ILE A 176 -22.34 12.42 31.74
CA ILE A 176 -22.27 12.03 30.34
C ILE A 176 -23.55 11.28 29.98
N VAL A 177 -24.26 11.76 28.97
CA VAL A 177 -25.49 11.17 28.47
C VAL A 177 -25.36 10.80 26.99
N GLU A 178 -25.88 9.63 26.64
CA GLU A 178 -25.79 9.03 25.31
C GLU A 178 -27.07 9.26 24.49
N LYS A 179 -26.95 9.20 23.16
CA LYS A 179 -28.10 9.25 22.26
C LYS A 179 -29.00 8.00 22.45
N PRO A 180 -30.31 8.06 22.08
CA PRO A 180 -31.04 9.18 21.48
C PRO A 180 -31.60 10.21 22.48
N PHE A 181 -31.54 11.49 22.09
CA PHE A 181 -32.12 12.62 22.82
C PHE A 181 -33.51 12.96 22.28
N GLY A 182 -34.50 12.12 22.61
CA GLY A 182 -35.83 12.18 22.01
C GLY A 182 -35.91 11.50 20.63
N ARG A 183 -37.09 11.54 20.02
CA ARG A 183 -37.39 10.99 18.68
C ARG A 183 -37.90 12.04 17.70
N ASP A 184 -38.26 13.20 18.23
CA ASP A 184 -38.79 14.37 17.55
C ASP A 184 -38.62 15.57 18.49
N LEU A 185 -38.99 16.76 18.02
CA LEU A 185 -38.92 17.98 18.83
C LEU A 185 -39.70 17.87 20.14
N LYS A 186 -40.89 17.27 20.14
CA LYS A 186 -41.77 17.22 21.32
C LYS A 186 -41.16 16.35 22.42
N SER A 187 -40.76 15.14 22.09
CA SER A 187 -40.13 14.20 23.03
C SER A 187 -38.77 14.69 23.53
N PHE A 188 -38.03 15.43 22.70
CA PHE A 188 -36.83 16.13 23.15
C PHE A 188 -37.15 17.22 24.17
N GLU A 189 -38.14 18.09 23.92
CA GLU A 189 -38.53 19.14 24.87
C GLU A 189 -39.01 18.56 26.21
N GLU A 190 -39.74 17.44 26.20
CA GLU A 190 -40.16 16.75 27.43
C GLU A 190 -38.96 16.25 28.25
N LEU A 191 -37.95 15.66 27.59
CA LEU A 191 -36.71 15.24 28.23
C LEU A 191 -35.91 16.44 28.74
N ASN A 192 -35.71 17.46 27.90
CA ASN A 192 -34.90 18.63 28.22
C ASN A 192 -35.52 19.43 29.38
N LYS A 193 -36.84 19.61 29.39
CA LYS A 193 -37.56 20.29 30.49
C LYS A 193 -37.31 19.62 31.85
N THR A 194 -37.17 18.30 31.87
CA THR A 194 -36.89 17.56 33.09
C THR A 194 -35.46 17.76 33.55
N LEU A 195 -34.49 17.69 32.62
CA LEU A 195 -33.07 17.83 32.94
C LEU A 195 -32.69 19.29 33.28
N SER A 196 -33.11 20.27 32.48
CA SER A 196 -32.76 21.69 32.65
C SER A 196 -33.30 22.31 33.94
N LYS A 197 -34.32 21.69 34.56
CA LYS A 197 -34.83 22.10 35.88
C LYS A 197 -33.85 21.81 37.02
N HIS A 198 -32.98 20.81 36.86
CA HIS A 198 -32.12 20.29 37.93
C HIS A 198 -30.63 20.40 37.63
N PHE A 199 -30.27 20.58 36.36
CA PHE A 199 -28.90 20.65 35.87
C PHE A 199 -28.71 21.90 35.01
N THR A 200 -27.61 22.59 35.23
CA THR A 200 -27.13 23.62 34.28
C THR A 200 -26.38 22.94 33.14
N GLU A 201 -26.13 23.69 32.06
CA GLU A 201 -25.42 23.15 30.90
C GLU A 201 -23.99 22.71 31.23
N ASP A 202 -23.32 23.31 32.22
CA ASP A 202 -21.98 22.91 32.67
C ASP A 202 -21.92 21.50 33.29
N HIS A 203 -23.07 20.98 33.72
CA HIS A 203 -23.19 19.63 34.26
C HIS A 203 -23.36 18.57 33.16
N LEU A 204 -23.93 18.92 32.00
CA LEU A 204 -24.45 17.97 31.02
C LEU A 204 -23.53 17.85 29.79
N TYR A 205 -23.09 16.64 29.51
CA TYR A 205 -22.23 16.29 28.39
C TYR A 205 -22.95 15.31 27.48
N ARG A 206 -23.66 15.84 26.48
CA ARG A 206 -24.44 15.06 25.51
C ARG A 206 -23.52 14.54 24.41
N ILE A 207 -23.27 13.23 24.40
CA ILE A 207 -22.35 12.61 23.44
C ILE A 207 -22.97 12.57 22.06
N ASP A 208 -22.23 13.13 21.12
CA ASP A 208 -22.20 12.67 19.74
C ASP A 208 -20.76 12.21 19.45
N HIS A 209 -20.53 10.90 19.40
CA HIS A 209 -19.19 10.35 19.25
C HIS A 209 -18.50 10.74 17.93
N TYR A 210 -19.23 11.27 16.93
CA TYR A 210 -18.60 11.80 15.72
C TYR A 210 -17.85 13.10 15.97
N LEU A 211 -18.27 13.90 16.95
CA LEU A 211 -17.53 15.09 17.37
C LEU A 211 -16.20 14.72 18.03
N GLY A 212 -16.10 13.55 18.67
CA GLY A 212 -14.85 13.05 19.24
C GLY A 212 -13.85 12.49 18.22
N LYS A 213 -14.20 12.43 16.93
CA LYS A 213 -13.30 11.91 15.90
C LYS A 213 -12.25 12.95 15.53
N GLU A 214 -11.01 12.48 15.38
CA GLU A 214 -9.84 13.31 15.04
C GLU A 214 -10.08 14.23 13.84
N MET A 215 -10.66 13.69 12.76
CA MET A 215 -10.94 14.44 11.53
C MET A 215 -12.05 15.48 11.67
N ALA A 216 -12.97 15.32 12.62
CA ALA A 216 -14.00 16.32 12.90
C ALA A 216 -13.42 17.49 13.70
N GLN A 217 -12.58 17.20 14.70
CA GLN A 217 -11.86 18.21 15.49
C GLN A 217 -10.94 19.07 14.62
N ASN A 218 -10.24 18.43 13.68
CA ASN A 218 -9.30 19.11 12.80
C ASN A 218 -9.95 20.13 11.85
N LEU A 219 -11.28 20.13 11.67
CA LEU A 219 -11.98 21.14 10.87
C LEU A 219 -11.77 22.55 11.39
N MET A 220 -11.82 22.74 12.71
CA MET A 220 -11.67 24.06 13.33
C MET A 220 -10.26 24.60 13.10
N VAL A 221 -9.25 23.74 13.30
CA VAL A 221 -7.85 24.07 13.06
C VAL A 221 -7.64 24.37 11.58
N LEU A 222 -8.02 23.48 10.67
CA LEU A 222 -7.75 23.65 9.24
C LEU A 222 -8.39 24.90 8.66
N ARG A 223 -9.66 25.15 8.97
CA ARG A 223 -10.37 26.30 8.39
C ARG A 223 -9.81 27.62 8.88
N PHE A 224 -9.55 27.74 10.18
CA PHE A 224 -9.25 29.03 10.79
C PHE A 224 -7.76 29.31 11.01
N SER A 225 -6.86 28.31 10.86
CA SER A 225 -5.40 28.53 10.90
C SER A 225 -4.76 28.70 9.51
N ASN A 226 -5.48 28.41 8.43
CA ASN A 226 -4.93 28.46 7.07
C ASN A 226 -5.58 29.56 6.23
N THR A 227 -4.80 30.60 5.93
CA THR A 227 -5.29 31.80 5.23
C THR A 227 -5.99 31.46 3.91
N TRP A 228 -5.43 30.56 3.10
CA TRP A 228 -5.99 30.25 1.78
C TRP A 228 -7.29 29.44 1.89
N PHE A 229 -7.41 28.56 2.89
CA PHE A 229 -8.62 27.76 3.12
C PHE A 229 -9.82 28.67 3.41
N GLU A 230 -9.69 29.58 4.37
CA GLU A 230 -10.79 30.47 4.77
C GLU A 230 -11.25 31.37 3.60
N ARG A 231 -10.34 31.76 2.71
CA ARG A 231 -10.68 32.61 1.53
C ARG A 231 -11.52 31.89 0.49
N VAL A 232 -11.35 30.58 0.34
CA VAL A 232 -12.12 29.77 -0.61
C VAL A 232 -13.34 29.08 0.04
N TRP A 233 -13.54 29.26 1.36
CA TRP A 233 -14.58 28.57 2.13
C TRP A 233 -15.94 29.27 2.12
N ASN A 234 -16.48 29.53 0.93
CA ASN A 234 -17.71 30.28 0.74
C ASN A 234 -18.39 29.95 -0.60
N ALA A 235 -19.59 30.50 -0.78
CA ALA A 235 -20.46 30.32 -1.94
C ALA A 235 -19.85 30.85 -3.25
N ASP A 236 -18.83 31.71 -3.23
CA ASP A 236 -18.19 32.18 -4.45
C ASP A 236 -17.36 31.06 -5.09
N ASN A 237 -16.76 30.19 -4.28
CA ASN A 237 -15.81 29.18 -4.71
C ASN A 237 -16.37 27.75 -4.62
N ILE A 238 -17.23 27.47 -3.63
CA ILE A 238 -17.79 26.13 -3.40
C ILE A 238 -19.04 25.94 -4.22
N LYS A 239 -19.12 24.80 -4.92
CA LYS A 239 -20.31 24.37 -5.67
C LYS A 239 -21.25 23.52 -4.83
N MET A 240 -20.71 22.61 -4.02
CA MET A 240 -21.49 21.69 -3.19
C MET A 240 -20.65 21.17 -2.03
N VAL A 241 -21.33 20.89 -0.91
CA VAL A 241 -20.79 20.12 0.21
C VAL A 241 -21.58 18.82 0.34
N MET A 242 -20.90 17.71 0.56
CA MET A 242 -21.52 16.40 0.73
C MET A 242 -20.89 15.64 1.89
N LEU A 243 -21.70 15.29 2.88
CA LEU A 243 -21.33 14.44 4.00
C LEU A 243 -21.94 13.07 3.78
N THR A 244 -21.11 12.03 3.80
CA THR A 244 -21.53 10.66 3.49
C THR A 244 -21.21 9.74 4.66
N PHE A 245 -22.16 8.92 5.07
CA PHE A 245 -22.00 7.79 6.00
C PHE A 245 -22.51 6.51 5.34
N LYS A 246 -21.71 5.45 5.34
CA LYS A 246 -22.01 4.18 4.69
C LYS A 246 -21.58 3.02 5.56
N GLU A 247 -22.47 2.05 5.69
CA GLU A 247 -22.18 0.76 6.31
C GLU A 247 -22.45 -0.36 5.31
N PRO A 248 -21.54 -1.35 5.20
CA PRO A 248 -21.71 -2.44 4.26
C PRO A 248 -22.63 -3.55 4.75
N PHE A 249 -22.99 -3.53 6.04
CA PHE A 249 -23.86 -4.51 6.68
C PHE A 249 -25.25 -3.93 6.95
N GLY A 250 -26.24 -4.83 7.08
CA GLY A 250 -27.64 -4.50 7.36
C GLY A 250 -27.89 -4.21 8.85
N THR A 251 -29.00 -4.72 9.39
CA THR A 251 -29.36 -4.53 10.80
C THR A 251 -28.82 -5.60 11.74
N GLU A 252 -28.29 -6.71 11.23
CA GLU A 252 -27.61 -7.76 12.02
C GLU A 252 -28.41 -8.20 13.26
N GLY A 253 -29.71 -8.47 13.09
CA GLY A 253 -30.60 -8.91 14.18
C GLY A 253 -31.01 -7.81 15.17
N ARG A 254 -30.74 -6.53 14.85
CA ARG A 254 -31.21 -5.35 15.60
C ARG A 254 -32.29 -4.57 14.84
N GLY A 255 -32.91 -5.20 13.84
CA GLY A 255 -33.95 -4.62 13.00
C GLY A 255 -35.09 -3.99 13.80
N GLY A 256 -35.62 -4.68 14.82
CA GLY A 256 -36.74 -4.18 15.63
C GLY A 256 -36.46 -2.93 16.46
N TYR A 257 -35.19 -2.69 16.83
CA TYR A 257 -34.79 -1.41 17.42
C TYR A 257 -34.67 -0.33 16.35
N PHE A 258 -33.95 -0.64 15.26
CA PHE A 258 -33.70 0.32 14.17
C PHE A 258 -34.98 0.78 13.48
N ASP A 259 -35.98 -0.11 13.33
CA ASP A 259 -37.26 0.16 12.68
C ASP A 259 -38.05 1.29 13.37
N LYS A 260 -37.80 1.54 14.66
CA LYS A 260 -38.45 2.61 15.42
C LYS A 260 -37.81 3.99 15.21
N TYR A 261 -36.66 4.06 14.57
CA TYR A 261 -35.87 5.29 14.40
C TYR A 261 -35.62 5.61 12.94
N GLY A 262 -35.19 4.62 12.15
CA GLY A 262 -34.74 4.78 10.77
C GLY A 262 -33.41 5.52 10.65
N ILE A 263 -32.86 5.53 9.44
CA ILE A 263 -31.52 6.09 9.18
C ILE A 263 -31.41 7.60 9.48
N ILE A 264 -32.52 8.32 9.37
CA ILE A 264 -32.55 9.78 9.58
C ILE A 264 -32.26 10.11 11.04
N ARG A 265 -32.96 9.46 11.98
CA ARG A 265 -32.74 9.67 13.42
C ARG A 265 -31.44 9.00 13.90
N ASP A 266 -31.04 7.89 13.28
CA ASP A 266 -29.85 7.15 13.69
C ASP A 266 -28.56 7.90 13.36
N ILE A 267 -28.47 8.50 12.16
CA ILE A 267 -27.21 9.04 11.60
C ILE A 267 -27.31 10.51 11.12
N LEU A 268 -28.41 10.89 10.45
CA LEU A 268 -28.46 12.18 9.75
C LEU A 268 -28.71 13.37 10.69
N GLN A 269 -29.70 13.25 11.58
CA GLN A 269 -30.10 14.31 12.51
C GLN A 269 -29.03 14.61 13.56
N ASN A 270 -28.20 13.63 13.91
CA ASN A 270 -27.13 13.74 14.88
C ASN A 270 -25.76 13.88 14.18
N HIS A 271 -25.08 12.77 13.89
CA HIS A 271 -23.68 12.68 13.49
C HIS A 271 -23.35 13.57 12.30
N LEU A 272 -24.08 13.41 11.19
CA LEU A 272 -23.77 14.17 9.98
C LEU A 272 -24.15 15.64 10.11
N LEU A 273 -25.25 15.96 10.82
CA LEU A 273 -25.61 17.36 11.09
C LEU A 273 -24.56 18.04 11.97
N GLN A 274 -24.11 17.39 13.04
CA GLN A 274 -23.12 17.92 13.97
C GLN A 274 -21.78 18.19 13.27
N VAL A 275 -21.27 17.23 12.51
CA VAL A 275 -20.04 17.42 11.73
C VAL A 275 -20.21 18.52 10.66
N MET A 276 -21.39 18.61 10.03
CA MET A 276 -21.71 19.68 9.08
C MET A 276 -21.63 21.07 9.72
N THR A 277 -22.10 21.24 10.96
CA THR A 277 -22.02 22.55 11.63
C THR A 277 -20.57 23.01 11.85
N LEU A 278 -19.63 22.11 12.17
CA LEU A 278 -18.20 22.45 12.28
C LEU A 278 -17.62 22.86 10.91
N LEU A 279 -18.05 22.19 9.84
CA LEU A 279 -17.60 22.46 8.48
C LEU A 279 -18.09 23.83 7.96
N THR A 280 -19.25 24.29 8.43
CA THR A 280 -20.00 25.41 7.85
C THR A 280 -20.13 26.63 8.76
N CYS A 281 -19.76 26.54 10.04
CA CYS A 281 -19.84 27.67 10.97
C CYS A 281 -18.97 28.86 10.55
N GLU A 282 -19.37 30.05 10.98
CA GLU A 282 -18.49 31.21 10.94
C GLU A 282 -17.32 31.03 11.93
N PRO A 283 -16.20 31.77 11.76
CA PRO A 283 -15.14 31.81 12.75
C PRO A 283 -15.69 32.10 14.15
N PRO A 284 -15.48 31.22 15.15
CA PRO A 284 -15.82 31.52 16.53
C PRO A 284 -15.02 32.71 17.04
N THR A 285 -15.53 33.38 18.08
CA THR A 285 -14.82 34.50 18.72
C THR A 285 -13.54 34.07 19.43
N THR A 286 -13.46 32.83 19.90
CA THR A 286 -12.25 32.20 20.43
C THR A 286 -12.29 30.68 20.23
N LEU A 287 -11.12 30.07 20.06
CA LEU A 287 -10.92 28.61 20.01
C LEU A 287 -10.20 28.07 21.25
N GLU A 288 -9.67 28.95 22.10
CA GLU A 288 -8.89 28.59 23.29
C GLU A 288 -9.44 29.23 24.58
N GLY A 289 -9.08 28.63 25.71
CA GLY A 289 -9.46 29.06 27.05
C GLY A 289 -10.92 28.76 27.42
N ASN A 290 -11.32 29.20 28.61
CA ASN A 290 -12.61 28.85 29.25
C ASN A 290 -13.86 29.25 28.43
N GLY A 291 -13.75 30.19 27.48
CA GLY A 291 -14.84 30.64 26.62
C GLY A 291 -15.01 29.86 25.31
N ALA A 292 -14.02 29.05 24.91
CA ALA A 292 -13.97 28.39 23.60
C ALA A 292 -15.17 27.48 23.34
N GLY A 293 -15.55 26.65 24.33
CA GLY A 293 -16.67 25.73 24.19
C GLY A 293 -17.99 26.44 23.86
N ASN A 294 -18.23 27.62 24.45
CA ASN A 294 -19.43 28.40 24.14
C ASN A 294 -19.31 29.11 22.79
N ALA A 295 -18.18 29.74 22.50
CA ALA A 295 -17.96 30.42 21.23
C ALA A 295 -18.13 29.49 20.01
N ILE A 296 -17.60 28.26 20.10
CA ILE A 296 -17.74 27.24 19.05
C ILE A 296 -19.19 26.80 18.91
N ARG A 297 -19.87 26.49 20.02
CA ARG A 297 -21.28 26.07 20.00
C ARG A 297 -22.22 27.18 19.52
N ASP A 298 -21.97 28.43 19.88
CA ASP A 298 -22.72 29.58 19.37
C ASP A 298 -22.60 29.70 17.84
N ALA A 299 -21.40 29.49 17.29
CA ALA A 299 -21.17 29.49 15.85
C ALA A 299 -21.89 28.31 15.14
N LYS A 300 -21.92 27.12 15.76
CA LYS A 300 -22.70 25.96 15.26
C LYS A 300 -24.21 26.25 15.27
N VAL A 301 -24.74 26.78 16.37
CA VAL A 301 -26.16 27.14 16.51
C VAL A 301 -26.56 28.20 15.49
N HIS A 302 -25.70 29.17 15.20
CA HIS A 302 -25.95 30.20 14.19
C HIS A 302 -26.22 29.58 12.80
N VAL A 303 -25.45 28.56 12.41
CA VAL A 303 -25.70 27.80 11.18
C VAL A 303 -27.05 27.09 11.25
N LEU A 304 -27.32 26.36 12.32
CA LEU A 304 -28.57 25.59 12.48
C LEU A 304 -29.80 26.51 12.39
N LYS A 305 -29.74 27.70 12.98
CA LYS A 305 -30.81 28.72 12.89
C LYS A 305 -31.04 29.21 11.45
N SER A 306 -30.02 29.12 10.60
CA SER A 306 -30.08 29.53 9.20
C SER A 306 -30.60 28.43 8.27
N ILE A 307 -30.88 27.22 8.76
CA ILE A 307 -31.38 26.10 7.95
C ILE A 307 -32.90 26.02 8.07
N PRO A 308 -33.71 26.13 7.00
CA PRO A 308 -35.15 25.93 7.09
C PRO A 308 -35.51 24.45 7.33
N PRO A 309 -36.73 24.14 7.79
CA PRO A 309 -37.19 22.75 7.88
C PRO A 309 -37.13 22.02 6.53
N ILE A 310 -36.87 20.71 6.59
CA ILE A 310 -36.69 19.88 5.39
C ILE A 310 -38.06 19.47 4.82
N GLU A 311 -38.21 19.60 3.50
CA GLU A 311 -39.38 19.14 2.77
C GLU A 311 -39.13 17.78 2.09
N LEU A 312 -40.20 17.06 1.74
CA LEU A 312 -40.07 15.73 1.12
C LEU A 312 -39.37 15.79 -0.25
N GLU A 313 -39.53 16.89 -0.98
CA GLU A 313 -38.84 17.14 -2.26
C GLU A 313 -37.32 17.34 -2.12
N ASP A 314 -36.85 17.62 -0.90
CA ASP A 314 -35.42 17.76 -0.59
C ASP A 314 -34.77 16.42 -0.24
N CYS A 315 -35.49 15.29 -0.37
CA CYS A 315 -34.97 13.99 0.03
C CYS A 315 -35.25 12.85 -0.95
N VAL A 316 -34.33 11.89 -0.96
CA VAL A 316 -34.50 10.57 -1.57
C VAL A 316 -34.36 9.53 -0.45
N LEU A 317 -35.40 8.73 -0.25
CA LEU A 317 -35.46 7.69 0.77
C LEU A 317 -35.31 6.31 0.12
N GLY A 318 -34.52 5.44 0.74
CA GLY A 318 -34.29 4.08 0.26
C GLY A 318 -34.42 3.03 1.36
N GLN A 319 -34.76 1.80 0.97
CA GLN A 319 -34.78 0.64 1.85
C GLN A 319 -34.14 -0.56 1.15
N TYR A 320 -33.14 -1.20 1.77
CA TYR A 320 -32.47 -2.32 1.13
C TYR A 320 -33.39 -3.54 1.01
N GLU A 321 -33.20 -4.32 -0.05
CA GLU A 321 -33.94 -5.56 -0.28
C GLU A 321 -33.66 -6.58 0.83
N GLY A 322 -34.71 -7.16 1.40
CA GLY A 322 -34.62 -8.11 2.52
C GLY A 322 -34.52 -7.46 3.91
N TYR A 323 -34.67 -6.15 4.05
CA TYR A 323 -34.73 -5.49 5.37
C TYR A 323 -35.80 -6.10 6.28
N ALA A 324 -37.02 -6.28 5.76
CA ALA A 324 -38.15 -6.85 6.51
C ALA A 324 -37.94 -8.33 6.92
N ASP A 325 -36.97 -9.03 6.31
CA ASP A 325 -36.68 -10.43 6.61
C ASP A 325 -35.98 -10.60 7.96
N ASP A 326 -35.44 -9.52 8.56
CA ASP A 326 -34.88 -9.55 9.91
C ASP A 326 -35.94 -10.06 10.91
N PRO A 327 -35.68 -11.15 11.66
CA PRO A 327 -36.67 -11.79 12.52
C PRO A 327 -37.14 -10.88 13.67
N THR A 328 -36.37 -9.85 14.01
CA THR A 328 -36.71 -8.89 15.08
C THR A 328 -37.67 -7.79 14.64
N ILE A 329 -37.95 -7.67 13.34
CA ILE A 329 -38.92 -6.71 12.81
C ILE A 329 -40.32 -7.34 12.87
N GLU A 330 -41.20 -6.74 13.68
CA GLU A 330 -42.58 -7.20 13.87
C GLU A 330 -43.45 -6.87 12.64
N ASN A 331 -43.32 -5.67 12.08
CA ASN A 331 -44.09 -5.25 10.89
C ASN A 331 -43.34 -5.58 9.60
N LYS A 332 -43.76 -6.64 8.91
CA LYS A 332 -43.15 -7.08 7.64
C LYS A 332 -43.43 -6.16 6.44
N ASP A 333 -44.40 -5.25 6.57
CA ASP A 333 -44.70 -4.22 5.57
C ASP A 333 -44.06 -2.87 5.91
N THR A 334 -42.99 -2.86 6.73
CA THR A 334 -42.32 -1.63 7.17
C THR A 334 -41.78 -0.80 6.00
N ASN A 335 -42.06 0.50 6.04
CA ASN A 335 -41.52 1.50 5.12
C ASN A 335 -40.38 2.32 5.74
N THR A 336 -39.76 1.83 6.81
CA THR A 336 -38.63 2.52 7.46
C THR A 336 -37.45 2.69 6.49
N PRO A 337 -36.99 3.92 6.23
CA PRO A 337 -35.84 4.14 5.38
C PRO A 337 -34.55 3.63 6.04
N THR A 338 -33.83 2.76 5.34
CA THR A 338 -32.46 2.31 5.70
C THR A 338 -31.38 3.12 4.98
N PHE A 339 -31.79 3.99 4.06
CA PHE A 339 -30.97 4.92 3.31
C PHE A 339 -31.71 6.25 3.14
N ALA A 340 -30.99 7.36 3.21
CA ALA A 340 -31.52 8.67 2.84
C ALA A 340 -30.42 9.60 2.29
N VAL A 341 -30.78 10.38 1.29
CA VAL A 341 -30.03 11.57 0.84
C VAL A 341 -30.93 12.79 1.05
N ILE A 342 -30.42 13.79 1.77
CA ILE A 342 -31.15 15.01 2.11
C ILE A 342 -30.34 16.23 1.66
N ARG A 343 -31.00 17.18 0.99
CA ARG A 343 -30.48 18.51 0.71
C ARG A 343 -30.87 19.46 1.85
N LEU A 344 -29.87 20.09 2.46
CA LEU A 344 -30.04 21.24 3.34
C LEU A 344 -29.65 22.53 2.60
N LYS A 345 -30.29 23.63 2.99
CA LYS A 345 -29.99 24.99 2.54
C LYS A 345 -29.58 25.80 3.77
N ILE A 346 -28.47 26.52 3.71
CA ILE A 346 -28.05 27.42 4.79
C ILE A 346 -28.29 28.86 4.30
N ASN A 347 -29.29 29.53 4.86
CA ASN A 347 -29.73 30.87 4.47
C ASN A 347 -28.87 31.95 5.13
N ASN A 348 -27.56 31.95 4.85
CA ASN A 348 -26.64 33.02 5.23
C ASN A 348 -25.75 33.42 4.03
N PRO A 349 -25.07 34.58 4.08
CA PRO A 349 -24.26 35.05 2.95
C PRO A 349 -23.15 34.08 2.53
N ARG A 350 -22.51 33.40 3.48
CA ARG A 350 -21.40 32.47 3.19
C ARG A 350 -21.82 31.26 2.37
N TRP A 351 -23.02 30.72 2.59
CA TRP A 351 -23.49 29.48 1.99
C TRP A 351 -24.69 29.67 1.04
N ALA A 352 -25.01 30.92 0.70
CA ALA A 352 -26.13 31.25 -0.16
C ALA A 352 -26.06 30.46 -1.50
N GLY A 353 -27.10 29.66 -1.76
CA GLY A 353 -27.21 28.86 -2.99
C GLY A 353 -26.33 27.61 -3.05
N VAL A 354 -25.51 27.32 -2.03
CA VAL A 354 -24.70 26.10 -1.97
C VAL A 354 -25.53 24.95 -1.37
N PRO A 355 -25.81 23.86 -2.11
CA PRO A 355 -26.46 22.69 -1.56
C PRO A 355 -25.54 21.96 -0.59
N ILE A 356 -26.06 21.65 0.60
CA ILE A 356 -25.38 20.81 1.60
C ILE A 356 -26.08 19.46 1.62
N ILE A 357 -25.40 18.40 1.17
CA ILE A 357 -25.95 17.07 1.03
C ILE A 357 -25.56 16.22 2.24
N LEU A 358 -26.53 15.63 2.91
CA LEU A 358 -26.32 14.60 3.91
C LEU A 358 -26.78 13.25 3.34
N LYS A 359 -25.87 12.29 3.22
CA LYS A 359 -26.11 10.95 2.64
C LYS A 359 -25.76 9.88 3.66
N ALA A 360 -26.72 9.03 4.03
CA ALA A 360 -26.49 7.93 4.96
C ALA A 360 -27.20 6.66 4.52
N GLY A 361 -26.60 5.49 4.76
CA GLY A 361 -27.32 4.22 4.62
C GLY A 361 -26.58 2.96 5.08
N LYS A 362 -27.36 1.90 5.26
CA LYS A 362 -26.93 0.53 5.61
C LYS A 362 -26.96 -0.41 4.41
N ALA A 363 -26.27 -1.54 4.51
CA ALA A 363 -26.14 -2.54 3.44
C ALA A 363 -25.65 -1.94 2.10
N LEU A 364 -24.68 -1.03 2.17
CA LEU A 364 -24.07 -0.36 1.01
C LEU A 364 -22.77 -1.06 0.56
N ASN A 365 -22.11 -0.54 -0.47
CA ASN A 365 -20.94 -1.17 -1.07
C ASN A 365 -19.64 -1.11 -0.25
N GLU A 366 -19.56 -0.27 0.79
CA GLU A 366 -18.34 -0.06 1.57
C GLU A 366 -18.65 0.58 2.94
N ARG A 367 -17.72 0.43 3.90
CA ARG A 367 -17.72 1.21 5.14
C ARG A 367 -17.01 2.53 4.89
N LYS A 368 -17.71 3.66 5.03
CA LYS A 368 -17.10 4.98 4.81
C LYS A 368 -17.84 6.10 5.53
N ALA A 369 -17.12 6.98 6.19
CA ALA A 369 -17.61 8.31 6.56
C ALA A 369 -16.66 9.37 6.02
N GLU A 370 -17.16 10.31 5.22
CA GLU A 370 -16.35 11.36 4.60
C GLU A 370 -17.14 12.66 4.40
N MET A 371 -16.42 13.77 4.32
CA MET A 371 -16.91 15.07 3.87
C MET A 371 -16.21 15.41 2.56
N ARG A 372 -16.98 15.78 1.55
CA ARG A 372 -16.50 16.18 0.22
C ARG A 372 -17.00 17.57 -0.10
N ILE A 373 -16.08 18.46 -0.41
CA ILE A 373 -16.38 19.83 -0.83
C ILE A 373 -15.89 19.97 -2.26
N GLN A 374 -16.83 20.15 -3.19
CA GLN A 374 -16.55 20.33 -4.61
C GLN A 374 -16.55 21.83 -4.93
N PHE A 375 -15.46 22.30 -5.53
CA PHE A 375 -15.32 23.69 -5.96
C PHE A 375 -16.04 23.93 -7.30
N LYS A 376 -16.29 25.20 -7.64
CA LYS A 376 -16.82 25.60 -8.94
C LYS A 376 -15.76 25.42 -10.03
N ASP A 377 -16.21 25.45 -11.28
CA ASP A 377 -15.32 25.38 -12.44
C ASP A 377 -14.36 26.58 -12.45
N ALA A 378 -13.08 26.33 -12.73
CA ALA A 378 -12.09 27.40 -12.83
C ALA A 378 -12.40 28.28 -14.06
N PRO A 379 -12.53 29.62 -13.92
CA PRO A 379 -13.00 30.47 -15.02
C PRO A 379 -12.17 30.39 -16.30
N ALA A 380 -10.86 30.17 -16.17
CA ALA A 380 -9.95 30.09 -17.30
C ALA A 380 -9.92 28.73 -18.00
N ALA A 381 -10.43 27.69 -17.34
CA ALA A 381 -10.31 26.33 -17.85
C ALA A 381 -11.07 26.11 -19.17
N GLU A 382 -12.19 26.80 -19.36
CA GLU A 382 -13.04 26.67 -20.54
C GLU A 382 -12.36 27.12 -21.85
N TYR A 383 -11.47 28.11 -21.79
CA TYR A 383 -10.81 28.65 -22.99
C TYR A 383 -9.31 28.36 -23.10
N LEU A 384 -8.62 28.03 -21.99
CA LEU A 384 -7.19 27.69 -22.03
C LEU A 384 -6.93 26.23 -22.42
N PHE A 385 -7.82 25.32 -22.01
CA PHE A 385 -7.66 23.90 -22.30
C PHE A 385 -8.70 23.51 -23.34
N ALA A 386 -8.25 23.11 -24.53
CA ALA A 386 -9.13 22.75 -25.64
C ALA A 386 -9.99 21.52 -25.28
N GLY A 387 -11.21 21.76 -24.78
CA GLY A 387 -12.18 20.74 -24.37
C GLY A 387 -12.68 20.96 -22.93
N LYS A 388 -13.98 20.76 -22.69
CA LYS A 388 -14.68 20.93 -21.39
C LYS A 388 -14.27 19.91 -20.30
N ASP A 389 -13.12 19.26 -20.44
CA ASP A 389 -12.75 18.06 -19.67
C ASP A 389 -11.85 18.34 -18.47
N CYS A 390 -11.82 19.58 -17.94
CA CYS A 390 -11.10 19.89 -16.71
C CYS A 390 -12.02 19.60 -15.51
N PRO A 391 -11.81 18.53 -14.73
CA PRO A 391 -12.68 18.19 -13.61
C PRO A 391 -12.61 19.25 -12.51
N ARG A 392 -13.71 19.44 -11.78
CA ARG A 392 -13.71 20.32 -10.60
C ARG A 392 -12.76 19.81 -9.53
N ASP A 393 -12.09 20.75 -8.88
CA ASP A 393 -11.30 20.47 -7.69
C ASP A 393 -12.23 20.00 -6.56
N GLU A 394 -11.73 19.09 -5.74
CA GLU A 394 -12.47 18.57 -4.58
C GLU A 394 -11.52 18.47 -3.39
N ILE A 395 -11.91 18.98 -2.23
CA ILE A 395 -11.26 18.58 -0.97
C ILE A 395 -12.11 17.53 -0.27
N VAL A 396 -11.44 16.48 0.18
CA VAL A 396 -12.06 15.34 0.86
C VAL A 396 -11.42 15.14 2.22
N PHE A 397 -12.27 15.03 3.24
CA PHE A 397 -11.91 14.67 4.59
C PHE A 397 -12.52 13.30 4.89
N ARG A 398 -11.69 12.27 4.99
CA ARG A 398 -12.16 10.92 5.33
C ARG A 398 -12.10 10.74 6.83
N LEU A 399 -13.26 10.63 7.48
CA LEU A 399 -13.37 10.43 8.93
C LEU A 399 -13.11 8.97 9.33
N GLN A 400 -13.48 8.01 8.47
CA GLN A 400 -13.18 6.58 8.65
C GLN A 400 -13.55 5.77 7.39
N PRO A 401 -12.94 4.59 7.17
CA PRO A 401 -11.66 4.15 7.75
C PRO A 401 -10.49 4.94 7.14
N HIS A 402 -9.30 4.85 7.74
CA HIS A 402 -8.07 5.49 7.25
C HIS A 402 -8.20 7.01 7.13
N GLU A 403 -8.14 7.67 8.28
CA GLU A 403 -8.19 9.11 8.44
C GLU A 403 -7.21 9.81 7.49
N SER A 404 -7.76 10.65 6.61
CA SER A 404 -6.99 11.33 5.55
C SER A 404 -7.66 12.61 5.10
N ILE A 405 -6.85 13.53 4.61
CA ILE A 405 -7.28 14.75 3.91
C ILE A 405 -6.62 14.74 2.56
N TYR A 406 -7.38 14.91 1.48
CA TYR A 406 -6.79 15.04 0.17
C TYR A 406 -7.53 16.07 -0.69
N LEU A 407 -6.74 16.85 -1.41
CA LEU A 407 -7.18 17.84 -2.38
C LEU A 407 -6.97 17.27 -3.78
N LYS A 408 -8.07 16.91 -4.44
CA LYS A 408 -8.09 16.61 -5.86
C LYS A 408 -7.97 17.91 -6.65
N THR A 409 -6.93 18.03 -7.44
CA THR A 409 -6.64 19.19 -8.26
C THR A 409 -6.17 18.78 -9.65
N ASN A 410 -6.10 19.74 -10.56
CA ASN A 410 -5.69 19.51 -11.94
C ASN A 410 -4.19 19.77 -12.12
N VAL A 411 -3.47 18.79 -12.66
CA VAL A 411 -2.04 18.88 -12.98
C VAL A 411 -1.79 18.58 -14.45
N LYS A 412 -0.64 19.00 -14.98
CA LYS A 412 -0.21 18.59 -16.32
C LYS A 412 -0.07 17.07 -16.37
N SER A 413 -0.67 16.42 -17.36
CA SER A 413 -0.47 14.99 -17.60
C SER A 413 1.02 14.66 -17.67
N PRO A 414 1.54 13.69 -16.87
CA PRO A 414 2.93 13.27 -16.95
C PRO A 414 3.31 12.82 -18.37
N GLY A 415 4.57 13.05 -18.78
CA GLY A 415 5.05 12.76 -20.13
C GLY A 415 4.88 13.93 -21.11
N PHE A 416 4.68 13.65 -22.39
CA PHE A 416 4.74 14.66 -23.47
C PHE A 416 3.44 15.46 -23.71
N SER A 417 2.34 15.11 -23.03
CA SER A 417 1.06 15.81 -23.19
C SER A 417 0.97 17.02 -22.25
N SER A 418 0.39 18.12 -22.73
CA SER A 418 0.06 19.34 -21.95
C SER A 418 -1.36 19.34 -21.39
N LYS A 419 -2.13 18.27 -21.59
CA LYS A 419 -3.52 18.18 -21.12
C LYS A 419 -3.60 18.16 -19.58
N PRO A 420 -4.58 18.85 -18.98
CA PRO A 420 -4.84 18.71 -17.55
C PRO A 420 -5.39 17.30 -17.25
N VAL A 421 -4.92 16.70 -16.17
CA VAL A 421 -5.47 15.48 -15.58
C VAL A 421 -5.65 15.71 -14.08
N GLN A 422 -6.69 15.11 -13.50
CA GLN A 422 -6.93 15.22 -12.07
C GLN A 422 -5.97 14.30 -11.30
N SER A 423 -5.30 14.84 -10.30
CA SER A 423 -4.42 14.17 -9.33
C SER A 423 -4.72 14.73 -7.94
N GLU A 424 -4.02 14.26 -6.91
CA GLU A 424 -4.27 14.66 -5.53
C GLU A 424 -3.01 15.07 -4.77
N MET A 425 -3.19 16.01 -3.84
CA MET A 425 -2.27 16.26 -2.72
C MET A 425 -2.89 15.62 -1.47
N GLU A 426 -2.18 14.72 -0.80
CA GLU A 426 -2.72 13.95 0.32
C GLU A 426 -1.92 14.14 1.62
N LEU A 427 -2.65 14.24 2.74
CA LEU A 427 -2.20 14.00 4.11
C LEU A 427 -2.91 12.75 4.67
N ASN A 428 -2.21 11.64 4.75
CA ASN A 428 -2.70 10.39 5.33
C ASN A 428 -2.19 10.24 6.76
N TYR A 429 -3.08 10.13 7.74
CA TYR A 429 -2.66 10.18 9.15
C TYR A 429 -1.92 8.92 9.58
N ASN A 430 -2.33 7.74 9.08
CA ASN A 430 -1.69 6.47 9.42
C ASN A 430 -0.20 6.48 9.11
N THR A 431 0.18 7.08 7.98
CA THR A 431 1.56 7.07 7.52
C THR A 431 2.33 8.30 7.97
N ARG A 432 1.65 9.44 8.14
CA ARG A 432 2.32 10.68 8.52
C ARG A 432 2.58 10.80 10.02
N PHE A 433 1.68 10.27 10.86
CA PHE A 433 1.69 10.48 12.30
C PHE A 433 1.79 9.19 13.13
N TRP A 434 1.44 8.03 12.55
CA TRP A 434 1.28 6.78 13.33
C TRP A 434 2.13 5.60 12.82
N SER A 435 3.15 5.82 11.97
CA SER A 435 4.01 4.77 11.41
C SER A 435 5.00 4.15 12.41
N ASP A 436 5.34 4.87 13.49
CA ASP A 436 6.37 4.46 14.47
C ASP A 436 5.73 4.18 15.84
N SER A 437 5.08 3.01 15.96
CA SER A 437 4.66 2.25 17.17
C SER A 437 4.51 2.89 18.57
N LYS A 438 4.24 4.19 18.75
CA LYS A 438 3.98 4.83 20.07
C LYS A 438 2.85 5.87 20.09
N THR A 439 2.32 6.27 18.95
CA THR A 439 1.19 7.21 18.86
C THR A 439 0.04 6.52 18.13
N VAL A 440 -1.06 6.26 18.83
CA VAL A 440 -2.28 5.69 18.27
C VAL A 440 -3.36 6.75 18.31
N ASN A 441 -4.13 6.89 17.23
CA ASN A 441 -5.33 7.73 17.23
C ASN A 441 -6.27 7.29 18.36
N PRO A 442 -6.57 8.13 19.38
CA PRO A 442 -7.48 7.73 20.44
C PRO A 442 -8.88 7.47 19.87
N ASP A 443 -9.57 6.45 20.39
CA ASP A 443 -10.98 6.24 20.07
C ASP A 443 -11.78 7.47 20.54
N ALA A 444 -12.84 7.82 19.80
CA ALA A 444 -13.65 9.00 20.08
C ALA A 444 -14.19 9.04 21.52
N TYR A 445 -14.51 7.89 22.12
CA TYR A 445 -14.95 7.83 23.52
C TYR A 445 -13.84 8.19 24.51
N THR A 446 -12.61 7.73 24.25
CA THR A 446 -11.44 8.09 25.08
C THR A 446 -11.22 9.60 25.06
N ARG A 447 -11.27 10.21 23.87
CA ARG A 447 -11.15 11.67 23.71
C ARG A 447 -12.26 12.42 24.44
N LEU A 448 -13.53 12.04 24.21
CA LEU A 448 -14.66 12.73 24.82
C LEU A 448 -14.67 12.61 26.34
N ILE A 449 -14.35 11.44 26.91
CA ILE A 449 -14.25 11.30 28.37
C ILE A 449 -13.17 12.25 28.91
N LEU A 450 -12.02 12.35 28.25
CA LEU A 450 -10.97 13.31 28.63
C LEU A 450 -11.46 14.76 28.57
N ASP A 451 -12.16 15.15 27.50
CA ASP A 451 -12.75 16.49 27.40
C ASP A 451 -13.71 16.77 28.57
N VAL A 452 -14.51 15.78 29.00
CA VAL A 452 -15.39 15.92 30.17
C VAL A 452 -14.60 16.09 31.46
N LEU A 453 -13.50 15.37 31.64
CA LEU A 453 -12.63 15.53 32.81
C LEU A 453 -12.03 16.94 32.86
N GLN A 454 -11.67 17.50 31.70
CA GLN A 454 -11.13 18.85 31.56
C GLN A 454 -12.19 19.96 31.56
N GLY A 455 -13.47 19.62 31.51
CA GLY A 455 -14.55 20.60 31.43
C GLY A 455 -14.71 21.26 30.05
N LYS A 456 -14.16 20.63 29.01
CA LYS A 456 -14.24 21.09 27.62
C LYS A 456 -15.56 20.65 27.01
N GLN A 457 -16.40 21.62 26.66
CA GLN A 457 -17.74 21.34 26.10
C GLN A 457 -17.86 21.52 24.59
N ALA A 458 -16.78 21.92 23.89
CA ALA A 458 -16.83 22.18 22.44
C ALA A 458 -17.28 20.96 21.61
N SER A 459 -16.88 19.76 22.05
CA SER A 459 -17.16 18.47 21.42
C SER A 459 -18.50 17.85 21.82
N PHE A 460 -19.36 18.58 22.54
CA PHE A 460 -20.63 18.09 23.08
C PHE A 460 -21.79 18.92 22.58
N VAL A 461 -22.96 18.28 22.45
CA VAL A 461 -24.13 18.93 21.87
C VAL A 461 -24.89 19.71 22.94
N ARG A 462 -25.06 21.01 22.73
CA ARG A 462 -25.87 21.87 23.61
C ARG A 462 -27.37 21.67 23.37
N ASP A 463 -28.19 22.06 24.33
CA ASP A 463 -29.64 21.89 24.24
C ASP A 463 -30.28 22.69 23.09
N ASP A 464 -29.83 23.91 22.84
CA ASP A 464 -30.27 24.75 21.72
C ASP A 464 -29.84 24.20 20.35
N GLU A 465 -28.69 23.54 20.27
CA GLU A 465 -28.27 22.77 19.08
C GLU A 465 -29.23 21.61 18.81
N LEU A 466 -29.56 20.80 19.82
CA LEU A 466 -30.50 19.69 19.69
C LEU A 466 -31.92 20.17 19.35
N ARG A 467 -32.39 21.24 19.99
CA ARG A 467 -33.68 21.87 19.70
C ARG A 467 -33.75 22.23 18.22
N ARG A 468 -32.75 22.96 17.72
CA ARG A 468 -32.74 23.41 16.33
C ARG A 468 -32.56 22.25 15.35
N ALA A 469 -31.75 21.25 15.67
CA ALA A 469 -31.65 20.02 14.90
C ALA A 469 -33.03 19.34 14.77
N TRP A 470 -33.79 19.22 15.86
CA TRP A 470 -35.13 18.65 15.81
C TRP A 470 -36.13 19.52 15.05
N GLU A 471 -36.08 20.84 15.17
CA GLU A 471 -36.92 21.74 14.37
C GLU A 471 -36.70 21.58 12.85
N ILE A 472 -35.48 21.26 12.43
CA ILE A 472 -35.14 21.03 11.01
C ILE A 472 -35.73 19.71 10.50
N PHE A 473 -35.61 18.62 11.27
CA PHE A 473 -35.95 17.27 10.82
C PHE A 473 -37.38 16.80 11.17
N THR A 474 -37.98 17.31 12.25
CA THR A 474 -39.29 16.83 12.75
C THR A 474 -40.39 16.90 11.69
N PRO A 475 -40.54 17.98 10.90
CA PRO A 475 -41.58 18.05 9.87
C PRO A 475 -41.47 16.93 8.82
N LEU A 476 -40.25 16.64 8.35
CA LEU A 476 -39.99 15.53 7.43
C LEU A 476 -40.31 14.18 8.08
N LEU A 477 -39.83 13.96 9.31
CA LEU A 477 -40.05 12.71 10.04
C LEU A 477 -41.55 12.44 10.26
N HIS A 478 -42.31 13.45 10.68
CA HIS A 478 -43.76 13.33 10.82
C HIS A 478 -44.45 13.06 9.48
N LYS A 479 -43.99 13.63 8.36
CA LYS A 479 -44.52 13.29 7.04
C LYS A 479 -44.25 11.82 6.70
N ILE A 480 -43.01 11.34 6.89
CA ILE A 480 -42.64 9.94 6.64
C ILE A 480 -43.51 8.99 7.48
N ASP A 481 -43.59 9.24 8.78
CA ASP A 481 -44.28 8.37 9.74
C ASP A 481 -45.82 8.39 9.52
N ASN A 482 -46.41 9.54 9.20
CA ASN A 482 -47.87 9.69 9.08
C ASN A 482 -48.43 9.43 7.67
N THR A 483 -47.63 9.60 6.61
CA THR A 483 -48.12 9.49 5.21
C THR A 483 -47.71 8.21 4.51
N ASN A 484 -47.08 7.27 5.23
CA ASN A 484 -46.65 5.97 4.72
C ASN A 484 -45.83 6.08 3.42
N VAL A 485 -44.86 6.98 3.41
CA VAL A 485 -43.97 7.22 2.26
C VAL A 485 -43.19 5.93 1.98
N LYS A 486 -43.34 5.38 0.77
CA LYS A 486 -42.62 4.16 0.38
C LYS A 486 -41.19 4.49 -0.04
N PRO A 487 -40.16 3.96 0.65
CA PRO A 487 -38.78 4.15 0.25
C PRO A 487 -38.45 3.34 -1.01
N ILE A 488 -37.53 3.85 -1.83
CA ILE A 488 -37.07 3.19 -3.05
C ILE A 488 -36.24 1.96 -2.68
N LYS A 489 -36.51 0.82 -3.30
CA LYS A 489 -35.76 -0.40 -3.02
C LYS A 489 -34.37 -0.34 -3.65
N TYR A 490 -33.37 -0.82 -2.93
CA TYR A 490 -32.02 -0.96 -3.48
C TYR A 490 -31.38 -2.29 -3.08
N ILE A 491 -30.56 -2.82 -3.98
CA ILE A 491 -29.86 -4.09 -3.79
C ILE A 491 -28.79 -3.92 -2.70
N GLN A 492 -28.67 -4.88 -1.80
CA GLN A 492 -27.61 -4.91 -0.79
C GLN A 492 -26.22 -4.89 -1.45
N GLY A 493 -25.29 -4.13 -0.90
CA GLY A 493 -23.95 -3.96 -1.48
C GLY A 493 -23.89 -2.94 -2.62
N SER A 494 -24.99 -2.29 -3.00
CA SER A 494 -25.00 -1.17 -3.95
C SER A 494 -24.64 0.17 -3.27
N ARG A 495 -24.71 1.30 -3.99
CA ARG A 495 -24.50 2.65 -3.43
C ARG A 495 -25.76 3.30 -2.84
N GLY A 496 -26.86 2.55 -2.82
CA GLY A 496 -28.21 3.04 -2.58
C GLY A 496 -28.99 3.17 -3.90
N PRO A 497 -30.19 3.75 -3.85
CA PRO A 497 -31.02 4.00 -5.04
C PRO A 497 -30.31 4.87 -6.08
N VAL A 498 -30.57 4.63 -7.37
CA VAL A 498 -29.98 5.38 -8.50
C VAL A 498 -30.47 6.84 -8.47
N GLU A 499 -31.72 7.03 -8.07
CA GLU A 499 -32.39 8.31 -7.88
C GLU A 499 -31.63 9.21 -6.90
N ALA A 500 -30.86 8.63 -5.98
CA ALA A 500 -30.04 9.38 -5.05
C ALA A 500 -28.83 10.04 -5.74
N ASP A 501 -28.24 9.38 -6.73
CA ASP A 501 -27.16 9.96 -7.54
C ASP A 501 -27.72 10.97 -8.56
N GLU A 502 -28.89 10.70 -9.16
CA GLU A 502 -29.61 11.64 -10.03
C GLU A 502 -30.00 12.92 -9.29
N PHE A 503 -30.55 12.79 -8.07
CA PHE A 503 -30.93 13.92 -7.23
C PHE A 503 -29.74 14.86 -6.97
N VAL A 504 -28.58 14.29 -6.63
CA VAL A 504 -27.36 15.06 -6.36
C VAL A 504 -26.77 15.65 -7.65
N ALA A 505 -26.83 14.94 -8.78
CA ALA A 505 -26.39 15.45 -10.07
C ALA A 505 -27.25 16.65 -10.54
N CYS A 506 -28.57 16.59 -10.36
CA CYS A 506 -29.50 17.69 -10.63
C CYS A 506 -29.20 18.95 -9.81
N LEU A 507 -28.58 18.80 -8.63
CA LEU A 507 -28.12 19.92 -7.79
C LEU A 507 -26.75 20.46 -8.23
N GLY A 508 -26.18 19.93 -9.31
CA GLY A 508 -24.97 20.41 -9.96
C GLY A 508 -23.69 19.75 -9.48
N TYR A 509 -23.75 18.60 -8.80
CA TYR A 509 -22.57 17.77 -8.56
C TYR A 509 -22.07 17.15 -9.87
N SER A 510 -20.77 17.25 -10.12
CA SER A 510 -20.14 16.60 -11.29
C SER A 510 -19.11 15.60 -10.81
N ARG A 511 -19.30 14.31 -11.12
CA ARG A 511 -18.38 13.25 -10.71
C ARG A 511 -17.35 12.99 -11.81
N ASN A 512 -16.07 13.08 -11.48
CA ASN A 512 -15.02 12.59 -12.36
C ASN A 512 -14.84 11.07 -12.23
N GLU A 513 -15.34 10.33 -13.20
CA GLU A 513 -15.20 8.87 -13.25
C GLU A 513 -13.80 8.40 -13.66
N ASN A 514 -13.00 9.30 -14.24
CA ASN A 514 -11.63 9.02 -14.68
C ASN A 514 -10.57 9.22 -13.57
N TYR A 515 -10.98 9.70 -12.39
CA TYR A 515 -10.06 9.88 -11.26
C TYR A 515 -9.59 8.53 -10.69
N VAL A 516 -8.28 8.37 -10.56
CA VAL A 516 -7.65 7.17 -10.00
C VAL A 516 -6.78 7.59 -8.82
N TYR A 517 -7.08 7.02 -7.65
CA TYR A 517 -6.33 7.24 -6.41
C TYR A 517 -5.47 5.99 -6.13
N TYR A 518 -4.20 6.21 -5.82
CA TYR A 518 -3.25 5.17 -5.42
C TYR A 518 -2.94 5.34 -3.95
N ASP A 519 -3.04 4.27 -3.16
CA ASP A 519 -2.50 4.34 -1.80
C ASP A 519 -0.97 4.18 -1.79
N GLN A 520 -0.38 4.28 -0.60
CA GLN A 520 1.06 4.34 -0.41
C GLN A 520 1.79 3.02 -0.70
N ASN A 521 1.06 1.90 -0.78
CA ASN A 521 1.60 0.62 -1.23
C ASN A 521 1.60 0.52 -2.77
N GLY A 522 1.07 1.54 -3.46
CA GLY A 522 0.83 1.49 -4.90
C GLY A 522 -0.43 0.70 -5.26
N ASP A 523 -1.23 0.30 -4.27
CA ASP A 523 -2.48 -0.41 -4.50
C ASP A 523 -3.57 0.57 -4.96
N LEU A 524 -4.38 0.09 -5.89
CA LEU A 524 -5.55 0.82 -6.36
C LEU A 524 -6.62 0.80 -5.26
N ASN A 525 -6.62 1.81 -4.41
CA ASN A 525 -7.85 2.22 -3.74
C ASN A 525 -8.72 2.94 -4.77
N LYS A 526 -9.33 2.15 -5.67
CA LYS A 526 -10.36 2.66 -6.57
C LYS A 526 -11.42 3.27 -5.66
N VAL A 527 -11.65 4.59 -5.75
CA VAL A 527 -12.96 5.15 -5.40
C VAL A 527 -13.93 4.70 -6.51
N SER A 528 -14.04 3.38 -6.71
CA SER A 528 -15.13 2.79 -7.48
C SER A 528 -16.35 2.91 -6.61
N GLY A 529 -16.97 4.08 -6.70
CA GLY A 529 -18.39 4.22 -6.47
C GLY A 529 -19.21 3.50 -7.55
N ASN A 530 -18.86 2.24 -7.80
CA ASN A 530 -19.59 1.16 -8.41
C ASN A 530 -18.83 -0.07 -7.91
N GLY A 531 -19.26 -0.62 -6.77
CA GLY A 531 -19.31 -2.07 -6.71
C GLY A 531 -20.19 -2.42 -7.90
N ILE A 532 -19.56 -2.81 -9.01
CA ILE A 532 -20.28 -3.38 -10.12
C ILE A 532 -20.92 -4.61 -9.48
N LEU A 533 -22.20 -4.50 -9.10
CA LEU A 533 -23.10 -5.63 -9.21
C LEU A 533 -22.96 -6.00 -10.69
N ILE A 534 -22.10 -6.97 -10.93
CA ILE A 534 -21.96 -7.54 -12.25
C ILE A 534 -23.34 -8.08 -12.50
N ASP A 535 -24.02 -7.44 -13.43
CA ASP A 535 -25.10 -8.06 -14.13
C ASP A 535 -24.53 -9.35 -14.75
N LYS A 536 -24.57 -10.44 -13.97
CA LYS A 536 -24.10 -11.76 -14.39
C LYS A 536 -24.89 -12.24 -15.61
N SER A 537 -26.01 -11.58 -15.96
CA SER A 537 -26.77 -11.85 -17.17
C SER A 537 -26.18 -11.19 -18.43
N LYS A 538 -25.30 -10.18 -18.31
CA LYS A 538 -24.72 -9.48 -19.48
C LYS A 538 -23.67 -10.31 -20.23
N TYR A 539 -23.01 -11.25 -19.57
CA TYR A 539 -21.96 -12.10 -20.16
C TYR A 539 -22.14 -13.57 -19.75
N CYS A 540 -23.23 -14.19 -20.17
CA CYS A 540 -23.40 -15.64 -20.11
C CYS A 540 -22.85 -16.28 -21.39
N TYR A 541 -21.69 -16.92 -21.28
CA TYR A 541 -21.12 -17.74 -22.35
C TYR A 541 -21.37 -19.22 -22.06
N SER A 542 -21.77 -19.95 -23.09
CA SER A 542 -21.82 -21.42 -23.06
C SER A 542 -20.41 -22.00 -22.90
N ASP A 543 -20.29 -23.24 -22.42
CA ASP A 543 -18.96 -23.84 -22.17
C ASP A 543 -18.13 -24.01 -23.45
N ASP A 544 -18.76 -24.10 -24.62
CA ASP A 544 -18.10 -24.12 -25.92
C ASP A 544 -17.59 -22.73 -26.38
N GLU A 545 -18.12 -21.64 -25.84
CA GLU A 545 -17.68 -20.26 -26.10
C GLU A 545 -16.55 -19.80 -25.16
N LYS A 546 -16.29 -20.56 -24.08
CA LYS A 546 -15.22 -20.25 -23.13
C LYS A 546 -13.84 -20.65 -23.66
N CYS A 547 -12.85 -19.95 -23.17
CA CYS A 547 -11.45 -20.05 -23.53
C CYS A 547 -10.65 -20.77 -22.43
N ASP A 548 -9.60 -21.47 -22.83
CA ASP A 548 -8.73 -22.25 -21.94
C ASP A 548 -7.81 -21.36 -21.10
N VAL A 549 -7.38 -20.25 -21.68
CA VAL A 549 -6.44 -19.30 -21.09
C VAL A 549 -6.70 -17.86 -21.58
N GLY A 550 -6.49 -16.90 -20.70
CA GLY A 550 -6.52 -15.48 -21.00
C GLY A 550 -5.12 -14.89 -21.08
N LEU A 551 -4.87 -14.00 -22.06
CA LEU A 551 -3.66 -13.19 -22.11
C LEU A 551 -4.01 -11.69 -22.10
N TYR A 552 -3.56 -10.99 -21.07
CA TYR A 552 -3.80 -9.56 -20.88
C TYR A 552 -2.50 -8.75 -21.06
N GLY A 553 -2.47 -7.90 -22.09
CA GLY A 553 -1.29 -7.11 -22.46
C GLY A 553 -0.73 -7.52 -23.82
N LEU A 554 -1.06 -6.73 -24.85
CA LEU A 554 -0.83 -7.08 -26.27
C LEU A 554 0.25 -6.21 -26.93
N ALA A 555 1.38 -6.07 -26.25
CA ALA A 555 2.63 -5.65 -26.88
C ALA A 555 3.21 -6.81 -27.73
N VAL A 556 4.40 -6.63 -28.32
CA VAL A 556 5.03 -7.62 -29.20
C VAL A 556 5.10 -9.02 -28.55
N MET A 557 5.58 -9.11 -27.30
CA MET A 557 5.67 -10.40 -26.59
C MET A 557 4.30 -11.04 -26.36
N GLY A 558 3.35 -10.28 -25.80
CA GLY A 558 2.03 -10.81 -25.46
C GLY A 558 1.19 -11.22 -26.67
N GLN A 559 1.26 -10.44 -27.75
CA GLN A 559 0.59 -10.80 -29.01
C GLN A 559 1.14 -12.12 -29.58
N ASN A 560 2.47 -12.24 -29.66
CA ASN A 560 3.10 -13.45 -30.22
C ASN A 560 2.86 -14.67 -29.33
N PHE A 561 2.87 -14.52 -28.00
CA PHE A 561 2.61 -15.64 -27.09
C PHE A 561 1.13 -16.08 -27.09
N ALA A 562 0.18 -15.14 -27.26
CA ALA A 562 -1.23 -15.49 -27.46
C ALA A 562 -1.43 -16.32 -28.75
N LEU A 563 -0.79 -15.90 -29.84
CA LEU A 563 -0.84 -16.62 -31.12
C LEU A 563 -0.15 -17.97 -31.06
N ASN A 564 0.93 -18.09 -30.28
CA ASN A 564 1.60 -19.36 -30.02
C ASN A 564 0.64 -20.36 -29.34
N MET A 565 0.04 -19.96 -28.23
CA MET A 565 -0.94 -20.81 -27.51
C MET A 565 -2.10 -21.21 -28.42
N ALA A 566 -2.62 -20.27 -29.22
CA ALA A 566 -3.69 -20.56 -30.16
C ALA A 566 -3.27 -21.53 -31.27
N SER A 567 -2.04 -21.43 -31.78
CA SER A 567 -1.50 -22.34 -32.80
C SER A 567 -1.33 -23.78 -32.27
N HIS A 568 -1.20 -23.95 -30.96
CA HIS A 568 -1.14 -25.26 -30.28
C HIS A 568 -2.53 -25.79 -29.86
N GLY A 569 -3.61 -25.18 -30.36
CA GLY A 569 -4.98 -25.68 -30.22
C GLY A 569 -5.73 -25.18 -28.99
N PHE A 570 -5.17 -24.25 -28.21
CA PHE A 570 -5.86 -23.65 -27.07
C PHE A 570 -6.74 -22.49 -27.52
N LYS A 571 -7.98 -22.40 -27.03
CA LYS A 571 -8.81 -21.20 -27.21
C LYS A 571 -8.27 -20.10 -26.29
N VAL A 572 -7.78 -19.01 -26.88
CA VAL A 572 -7.15 -17.91 -26.14
C VAL A 572 -8.05 -16.68 -26.15
N CYS A 573 -8.45 -16.21 -24.98
CA CYS A 573 -9.08 -14.91 -24.84
C CYS A 573 -7.98 -13.84 -24.70
N VAL A 574 -8.01 -12.78 -25.50
CA VAL A 574 -7.04 -11.68 -25.43
C VAL A 574 -7.69 -10.40 -24.96
N GLY A 575 -7.02 -9.70 -24.05
CA GLY A 575 -7.45 -8.41 -23.49
C GLY A 575 -6.30 -7.42 -23.46
N ASN A 576 -6.61 -6.13 -23.55
CA ASN A 576 -5.61 -5.08 -23.44
C ASN A 576 -6.26 -3.73 -23.09
N ARG A 577 -5.54 -2.84 -22.39
CA ARG A 577 -6.03 -1.49 -22.08
C ARG A 577 -6.45 -0.70 -23.33
N SER A 578 -5.75 -0.89 -24.45
CA SER A 578 -6.11 -0.31 -25.74
C SER A 578 -6.84 -1.35 -26.59
N SER A 579 -8.12 -1.10 -26.87
CA SER A 579 -8.99 -1.98 -27.67
C SER A 579 -8.47 -2.22 -29.09
N SER A 580 -7.80 -1.24 -29.70
CA SER A 580 -7.20 -1.39 -31.04
C SER A 580 -6.16 -2.52 -31.11
N LYS A 581 -5.44 -2.80 -30.01
CA LYS A 581 -4.49 -3.93 -29.93
C LYS A 581 -5.21 -5.28 -29.87
N VAL A 582 -6.39 -5.32 -29.25
CA VAL A 582 -7.26 -6.50 -29.26
C VAL A 582 -7.72 -6.78 -30.69
N ASP A 583 -8.29 -5.77 -31.35
CA ASP A 583 -8.77 -5.89 -32.74
C ASP A 583 -7.63 -6.31 -33.70
N THR A 584 -6.45 -5.70 -33.56
CA THR A 584 -5.26 -6.05 -34.36
C THR A 584 -4.82 -7.50 -34.14
N THR A 585 -4.85 -7.98 -32.89
CA THR A 585 -4.44 -9.35 -32.55
C THR A 585 -5.42 -10.39 -33.07
N VAL A 586 -6.72 -10.14 -32.94
CA VAL A 586 -7.77 -11.00 -33.50
C VAL A 586 -7.70 -11.03 -35.03
N GLN A 587 -7.45 -9.88 -35.67
CA GLN A 587 -7.28 -9.85 -37.12
C GLN A 587 -6.03 -10.60 -37.57
N ARG A 588 -4.93 -10.47 -36.82
CA ARG A 588 -3.69 -11.22 -37.08
C ARG A 588 -3.91 -12.73 -36.94
N ALA A 589 -4.66 -13.17 -35.94
CA ALA A 589 -5.03 -14.58 -35.77
C ALA A 589 -5.84 -15.13 -36.96
N LYS A 590 -6.76 -14.34 -37.53
CA LYS A 590 -7.49 -14.70 -38.76
C LYS A 590 -6.56 -14.86 -39.95
N ASN A 591 -5.61 -13.93 -40.10
CA ASN A 591 -4.65 -13.94 -41.22
C ASN A 591 -3.63 -15.08 -41.10
N GLU A 592 -3.24 -15.47 -39.89
CA GLU A 592 -2.30 -16.56 -39.61
C GLU A 592 -3.01 -17.92 -39.46
N GLY A 593 -3.88 -18.28 -40.41
CA GLY A 593 -4.51 -19.60 -40.45
C GLY A 593 -5.76 -19.75 -39.57
N ASN A 594 -6.37 -18.64 -39.16
CA ASN A 594 -7.60 -18.60 -38.36
C ASN A 594 -7.48 -19.37 -37.03
N VAL A 595 -6.36 -19.16 -36.33
CA VAL A 595 -6.12 -19.75 -35.01
C VAL A 595 -7.12 -19.22 -33.97
N PRO A 596 -7.51 -20.04 -32.96
CA PRO A 596 -8.63 -19.76 -32.05
C PRO A 596 -8.33 -18.66 -31.01
N VAL A 597 -8.31 -17.40 -31.46
CA VAL A 597 -8.16 -16.21 -30.62
C VAL A 597 -9.46 -15.41 -30.60
N VAL A 598 -9.94 -15.12 -29.40
CA VAL A 598 -11.15 -14.31 -29.17
C VAL A 598 -10.75 -13.04 -28.42
N GLY A 599 -11.25 -11.89 -28.88
CA GLY A 599 -10.97 -10.61 -28.23
C GLY A 599 -12.06 -10.22 -27.25
N ALA A 600 -11.66 -9.71 -26.08
CA ALA A 600 -12.55 -9.02 -25.15
C ALA A 600 -12.07 -7.59 -24.96
N LYS A 601 -12.98 -6.62 -25.09
CA LYS A 601 -12.64 -5.19 -25.00
C LYS A 601 -12.67 -4.68 -23.56
N GLU A 602 -13.51 -5.29 -22.74
CA GLU A 602 -13.65 -4.99 -21.32
C GLU A 602 -13.10 -6.13 -20.45
N ILE A 603 -12.60 -5.81 -19.25
CA ILE A 603 -12.00 -6.81 -18.33
C ILE A 603 -13.05 -7.81 -17.83
N GLU A 604 -14.27 -7.35 -17.62
CA GLU A 604 -15.42 -8.14 -17.19
C GLU A 604 -15.73 -9.23 -18.22
N GLU A 605 -15.78 -8.83 -19.50
CA GLU A 605 -15.96 -9.73 -20.63
C GLU A 605 -14.80 -10.72 -20.72
N PHE A 606 -13.57 -10.23 -20.58
CA PHE A 606 -12.35 -11.04 -20.64
C PHE A 606 -12.36 -12.15 -19.59
N ILE A 607 -12.71 -11.85 -18.34
CA ILE A 607 -12.77 -12.83 -17.26
C ILE A 607 -13.97 -13.78 -17.39
N ALA A 608 -15.12 -13.30 -17.86
CA ALA A 608 -16.31 -14.12 -18.08
C ALA A 608 -16.13 -15.17 -19.19
N ARG A 609 -15.27 -14.88 -20.18
CA ARG A 609 -14.93 -15.81 -21.28
C ARG A 609 -13.97 -16.92 -20.90
N LEU A 610 -13.49 -17.02 -19.66
CA LEU A 610 -12.50 -18.03 -19.26
C LEU A 610 -13.12 -19.24 -18.54
N ASN A 611 -12.60 -20.43 -18.83
CA ASN A 611 -12.90 -21.64 -18.09
C ASN A 611 -12.38 -21.56 -16.65
N LYS A 612 -13.14 -22.08 -15.68
CA LYS A 612 -12.70 -22.18 -14.27
C LYS A 612 -11.90 -23.47 -14.03
N PRO A 613 -10.86 -23.46 -13.17
CA PRO A 613 -10.22 -22.28 -12.61
C PRO A 613 -9.57 -21.44 -13.73
N ARG A 614 -9.80 -20.12 -13.66
CA ARG A 614 -9.38 -19.16 -14.69
C ARG A 614 -7.88 -19.00 -14.68
N LYS A 615 -7.27 -18.99 -15.87
CA LYS A 615 -5.82 -18.89 -16.06
C LYS A 615 -5.53 -17.60 -16.81
N VAL A 616 -4.95 -16.60 -16.16
CA VAL A 616 -4.72 -15.28 -16.76
C VAL A 616 -3.23 -14.95 -16.77
N ILE A 617 -2.64 -14.86 -17.96
CA ILE A 617 -1.26 -14.41 -18.16
C ILE A 617 -1.25 -12.90 -18.39
N ILE A 618 -0.47 -12.18 -17.59
CA ILE A 618 -0.27 -10.74 -17.70
C ILE A 618 1.09 -10.49 -18.37
N LEU A 619 1.08 -9.69 -19.44
CA LEU A 619 2.29 -9.23 -20.15
C LEU A 619 2.19 -7.73 -20.41
N VAL A 620 2.26 -6.95 -19.32
CA VAL A 620 2.29 -5.48 -19.35
C VAL A 620 3.66 -4.97 -18.86
N GLN A 621 3.84 -3.65 -18.89
CA GLN A 621 5.06 -3.03 -18.38
C GLN A 621 5.21 -3.31 -16.87
N ALA A 622 6.40 -3.74 -16.45
CA ALA A 622 6.70 -4.10 -15.06
C ALA A 622 6.48 -2.94 -14.07
N GLY A 623 6.30 -3.29 -12.78
CA GLY A 623 5.96 -2.34 -11.72
C GLY A 623 4.47 -1.99 -11.68
N LYS A 624 4.14 -0.73 -11.38
CA LYS A 624 2.76 -0.24 -11.16
C LYS A 624 1.71 -0.71 -12.19
N PRO A 625 1.99 -0.80 -13.51
CA PRO A 625 0.98 -1.27 -14.47
C PRO A 625 0.56 -2.73 -14.24
N VAL A 626 1.44 -3.59 -13.71
CA VAL A 626 1.09 -4.96 -13.31
C VAL A 626 0.13 -4.93 -12.13
N ASP A 627 0.44 -4.16 -11.07
CA ASP A 627 -0.41 -4.04 -9.87
C ASP A 627 -1.82 -3.54 -10.21
N GLN A 628 -1.90 -2.53 -11.08
CA GLN A 628 -3.17 -2.03 -11.60
C GLN A 628 -3.96 -3.09 -12.36
N THR A 629 -3.27 -3.94 -13.11
CA THR A 629 -3.88 -5.01 -13.90
C THR A 629 -4.37 -6.13 -12.99
N ILE A 630 -3.56 -6.56 -12.01
CA ILE A 630 -3.92 -7.56 -10.99
C ILE A 630 -5.15 -7.10 -10.20
N SER A 631 -5.16 -5.86 -9.72
CA SER A 631 -6.29 -5.31 -8.96
C SER A 631 -7.58 -5.34 -9.78
N LYS A 632 -7.53 -4.96 -11.07
CA LYS A 632 -8.70 -5.01 -11.95
C LYS A 632 -9.16 -6.43 -12.26
N LEU A 633 -8.25 -7.34 -12.58
CA LEU A 633 -8.59 -8.74 -12.88
C LEU A 633 -9.16 -9.46 -11.66
N SER A 634 -8.48 -9.33 -10.51
CA SER A 634 -8.86 -10.01 -9.25
C SER A 634 -10.23 -9.60 -8.72
N ALA A 635 -10.77 -8.45 -9.12
CA ALA A 635 -12.14 -8.03 -8.78
C ALA A 635 -13.23 -8.93 -9.40
N PHE A 636 -12.88 -9.70 -10.44
CA PHE A 636 -13.80 -10.56 -11.19
C PHE A 636 -13.45 -12.05 -11.08
N MET A 637 -12.37 -12.39 -10.37
CA MET A 637 -11.87 -13.75 -10.20
C MET A 637 -12.37 -14.37 -8.90
N GLU A 638 -12.36 -15.69 -8.82
CA GLU A 638 -12.85 -16.48 -7.71
C GLU A 638 -11.72 -17.27 -7.03
N PRO A 639 -11.89 -17.73 -5.79
CA PRO A 639 -10.93 -18.62 -5.15
C PRO A 639 -10.59 -19.84 -6.02
N GLY A 640 -9.30 -20.14 -6.18
CA GLY A 640 -8.75 -21.18 -7.05
C GLY A 640 -8.34 -20.68 -8.44
N ASP A 641 -8.75 -19.48 -8.86
CA ASP A 641 -8.27 -18.88 -10.10
C ASP A 641 -6.77 -18.49 -10.00
N ILE A 642 -6.11 -18.35 -11.16
CA ILE A 642 -4.66 -18.20 -11.28
C ILE A 642 -4.32 -16.96 -12.11
N ILE A 643 -3.51 -16.08 -11.53
CA ILE A 643 -2.85 -14.97 -12.22
C ILE A 643 -1.36 -15.32 -12.40
N ILE A 644 -0.85 -15.12 -13.62
CA ILE A 644 0.54 -15.37 -14.00
C ILE A 644 1.14 -14.04 -14.46
N ASP A 645 2.16 -13.53 -13.77
CA ASP A 645 2.97 -12.43 -14.31
C ASP A 645 4.07 -13.00 -15.21
N GLY A 646 3.89 -12.84 -16.52
CA GLY A 646 4.84 -13.26 -17.55
C GLY A 646 5.98 -12.25 -17.80
N GLY A 647 5.97 -11.12 -17.08
CA GLY A 647 6.86 -9.99 -17.27
C GLY A 647 8.28 -10.21 -16.71
N ASN A 648 9.14 -9.26 -17.04
CA ASN A 648 10.45 -9.12 -16.42
C ASN A 648 10.30 -8.29 -15.13
N GLU A 649 10.02 -8.97 -14.02
CA GLU A 649 9.71 -8.34 -12.73
C GLU A 649 10.76 -8.66 -11.65
N TRP A 650 10.94 -7.74 -10.70
CA TRP A 650 11.78 -7.95 -9.53
C TRP A 650 11.08 -8.90 -8.55
N PHE A 651 11.76 -9.98 -8.15
CA PHE A 651 11.14 -11.09 -7.42
C PHE A 651 10.40 -10.70 -6.11
N PRO A 652 10.80 -9.68 -5.31
CA PRO A 652 10.05 -9.30 -4.11
C PRO A 652 8.68 -8.72 -4.43
N ASN A 653 8.51 -8.09 -5.59
CA ASN A 653 7.18 -7.67 -6.06
C ASN A 653 6.28 -8.87 -6.29
N SER A 654 6.84 -9.99 -6.79
CA SER A 654 6.07 -11.22 -7.02
C SER A 654 5.68 -11.90 -5.72
N ILE A 655 6.55 -11.88 -4.71
CA ILE A 655 6.25 -12.38 -3.35
C ILE A 655 5.12 -11.55 -2.74
N ARG A 656 5.26 -10.22 -2.69
CA ARG A 656 4.22 -9.32 -2.18
C ARG A 656 2.87 -9.53 -2.88
N ARG A 657 2.86 -9.59 -4.22
CA ARG A 657 1.61 -9.80 -4.99
C ARG A 657 0.94 -11.12 -4.66
N ALA A 658 1.70 -12.17 -4.39
CA ALA A 658 1.14 -13.45 -3.94
C ALA A 658 0.53 -13.33 -2.54
N GLU A 659 1.18 -12.62 -1.61
CA GLU A 659 0.63 -12.33 -0.28
C GLU A 659 -0.67 -11.53 -0.39
N ASP A 660 -0.72 -10.49 -1.23
CA ASP A 660 -1.90 -9.63 -1.44
C ASP A 660 -3.10 -10.40 -2.02
N LEU A 661 -2.85 -11.44 -2.82
CA LEU A 661 -3.88 -12.27 -3.44
C LEU A 661 -4.31 -13.46 -2.56
N THR A 662 -3.53 -13.81 -1.54
CA THR A 662 -3.81 -14.93 -0.64
C THR A 662 -5.17 -14.79 0.07
N PRO A 663 -5.56 -13.63 0.64
CA PRO A 663 -6.88 -13.46 1.24
C PRO A 663 -8.07 -13.64 0.27
N LYS A 664 -7.84 -13.47 -1.05
CA LYS A 664 -8.84 -13.68 -2.09
C LYS A 664 -8.92 -15.13 -2.57
N GLY A 665 -8.02 -15.99 -2.10
CA GLY A 665 -7.88 -17.37 -2.57
C GLY A 665 -7.40 -17.49 -4.01
N ILE A 666 -6.82 -16.44 -4.59
CA ILE A 666 -6.32 -16.43 -5.97
C ILE A 666 -4.84 -16.82 -5.95
N HIS A 667 -4.46 -17.77 -6.79
CA HIS A 667 -3.06 -18.16 -6.93
C HIS A 667 -2.30 -17.18 -7.80
N PHE A 668 -1.05 -16.92 -7.42
CA PHE A 668 -0.13 -16.08 -8.17
C PHE A 668 1.11 -16.88 -8.57
N ILE A 669 1.47 -16.83 -9.85
CA ILE A 669 2.69 -17.42 -10.41
C ILE A 669 3.53 -16.30 -10.99
N GLY A 670 4.78 -16.21 -10.55
CA GLY A 670 5.79 -15.39 -11.19
C GLY A 670 6.52 -16.21 -12.25
N MET A 671 6.45 -15.82 -13.53
CA MET A 671 7.01 -16.61 -14.63
C MET A 671 7.83 -15.77 -15.60
N GLY A 672 9.13 -16.00 -15.62
CA GLY A 672 9.98 -15.41 -16.66
C GLY A 672 9.72 -16.03 -18.03
N ILE A 673 9.53 -15.19 -19.06
CA ILE A 673 9.43 -15.64 -20.47
C ILE A 673 10.64 -15.15 -21.26
N SER A 674 11.44 -16.05 -21.83
CA SER A 674 12.61 -15.71 -22.66
C SER A 674 12.46 -16.19 -24.10
N GLY A 675 13.04 -15.44 -25.04
CA GLY A 675 13.04 -15.79 -26.47
C GLY A 675 12.80 -14.67 -27.47
N GLY A 676 12.54 -13.46 -26.99
CA GLY A 676 12.23 -12.32 -27.87
C GLY A 676 10.93 -12.54 -28.65
N GLU A 677 10.75 -11.75 -29.72
CA GLU A 677 9.53 -11.78 -30.54
C GLU A 677 9.29 -13.16 -31.19
N GLU A 678 10.32 -13.69 -31.85
CA GLU A 678 10.23 -14.96 -32.56
C GLU A 678 10.08 -16.14 -31.59
N GLY A 679 10.84 -16.16 -30.49
CA GLY A 679 10.71 -17.19 -29.46
C GLY A 679 9.33 -17.19 -28.82
N ALA A 680 8.75 -16.02 -28.50
CA ALA A 680 7.38 -15.96 -27.98
C ALA A 680 6.35 -16.59 -28.93
N ARG A 681 6.54 -16.46 -30.25
CA ARG A 681 5.61 -16.97 -31.29
C ARG A 681 5.74 -18.47 -31.52
N ASN A 682 6.95 -19.00 -31.44
CA ASN A 682 7.30 -20.35 -31.92
C ASN A 682 7.71 -21.32 -30.82
N GLY A 683 7.99 -20.82 -29.61
CA GLY A 683 8.44 -21.63 -28.48
C GLY A 683 9.41 -20.85 -27.60
N PRO A 684 8.95 -20.18 -26.53
CA PRO A 684 9.83 -19.53 -25.58
C PRO A 684 10.37 -20.53 -24.54
N SER A 685 11.34 -20.08 -23.76
CA SER A 685 11.65 -20.68 -22.46
C SER A 685 10.78 -20.05 -21.38
N LEU A 686 10.17 -20.87 -20.53
CA LEU A 686 9.24 -20.46 -19.47
C LEU A 686 9.76 -20.90 -18.10
N MET A 687 9.83 -19.96 -17.16
CA MET A 687 10.47 -20.14 -15.84
C MET A 687 9.47 -19.86 -14.70
N PRO A 688 8.44 -20.69 -14.48
CA PRO A 688 7.42 -20.44 -13.46
C PRO A 688 7.87 -20.80 -12.03
N GLY A 689 7.55 -19.92 -11.09
CA GLY A 689 7.64 -20.15 -9.64
C GLY A 689 6.39 -19.66 -8.92
N GLY A 690 5.94 -20.40 -7.90
CA GLY A 690 4.69 -20.15 -7.19
C GLY A 690 4.11 -21.41 -6.54
N PRO A 691 2.81 -21.44 -6.18
CA PRO A 691 2.17 -22.63 -5.66
C PRO A 691 2.21 -23.79 -6.67
N LYS A 692 2.73 -24.96 -6.26
CA LYS A 692 2.87 -26.14 -7.13
C LYS A 692 1.55 -26.56 -7.79
N GLN A 693 0.46 -26.56 -7.03
CA GLN A 693 -0.88 -26.88 -7.54
C GLN A 693 -1.36 -25.95 -8.67
N ALA A 694 -0.96 -24.67 -8.63
CA ALA A 694 -1.30 -23.73 -9.69
C ALA A 694 -0.46 -23.99 -10.94
N TYR A 695 0.83 -24.33 -10.77
CA TYR A 695 1.67 -24.75 -11.90
C TYR A 695 1.14 -26.02 -12.57
N ASP A 696 0.69 -27.02 -11.81
CA ASP A 696 0.19 -28.29 -12.37
C ASP A 696 -1.02 -28.09 -13.29
N LEU A 697 -1.86 -27.07 -13.01
CA LEU A 697 -2.98 -26.67 -13.85
C LEU A 697 -2.56 -25.91 -15.13
N LEU A 698 -1.36 -25.35 -15.14
CA LEU A 698 -0.79 -24.58 -16.25
C LEU A 698 0.14 -25.41 -17.14
N ALA A 699 0.79 -26.44 -16.57
CA ALA A 699 1.78 -27.27 -17.24
C ALA A 699 1.31 -27.82 -18.61
N PRO A 700 0.08 -28.34 -18.77
CA PRO A 700 -0.37 -28.85 -20.08
C PRO A 700 -0.40 -27.79 -21.19
N ILE A 701 -0.60 -26.52 -20.84
CA ILE A 701 -0.56 -25.40 -21.78
C ILE A 701 0.90 -25.03 -22.05
N PHE A 702 1.67 -24.81 -20.98
CA PHE A 702 3.03 -24.33 -21.10
C PHE A 702 3.98 -25.33 -21.77
N GLU A 703 3.85 -26.63 -21.48
CA GLU A 703 4.70 -27.68 -22.08
C GLU A 703 4.52 -27.76 -23.59
N LYS A 704 3.31 -27.57 -24.11
CA LYS A 704 3.07 -27.54 -25.56
C LYS A 704 3.56 -26.25 -26.22
N CYS A 705 3.49 -25.13 -25.50
CA CYS A 705 3.78 -23.82 -26.08
C CYS A 705 5.26 -23.44 -25.95
N ALA A 706 6.01 -24.06 -25.04
CA ALA A 706 7.45 -23.85 -24.86
C ALA A 706 8.27 -24.45 -26.02
N ALA A 707 9.51 -23.98 -26.18
CA ALA A 707 10.46 -24.61 -27.11
C ALA A 707 10.64 -26.10 -26.79
N GLN A 708 10.74 -26.92 -27.82
CA GLN A 708 10.99 -28.36 -27.69
C GLN A 708 12.44 -28.66 -28.05
N VAL A 709 13.19 -29.24 -27.13
CA VAL A 709 14.54 -29.76 -27.40
C VAL A 709 14.45 -31.28 -27.46
N SER A 710 14.80 -31.87 -28.61
CA SER A 710 14.57 -33.29 -28.89
C SER A 710 15.13 -34.26 -27.84
N ARG A 711 16.21 -33.88 -27.16
CA ARG A 711 16.89 -34.69 -26.13
C ARG A 711 16.36 -34.48 -24.71
N THR A 712 15.84 -33.29 -24.40
CA THR A 712 15.55 -32.87 -23.00
C THR A 712 14.11 -32.38 -22.79
N GLY A 713 13.28 -32.43 -23.83
CA GLY A 713 11.85 -32.12 -23.76
C GLY A 713 11.55 -30.61 -23.81
N PRO A 714 10.41 -30.19 -23.22
CA PRO A 714 9.96 -28.81 -23.32
C PRO A 714 10.77 -27.88 -22.40
N CYS A 715 11.12 -26.68 -22.87
CA CYS A 715 11.83 -25.65 -22.10
C CYS A 715 10.91 -24.91 -21.12
N VAL A 716 10.15 -25.67 -20.32
CA VAL A 716 9.41 -25.21 -19.15
C VAL A 716 9.52 -26.25 -18.02
N GLY A 717 9.52 -25.77 -16.77
CA GLY A 717 9.62 -26.59 -15.58
C GLY A 717 9.31 -25.80 -14.31
N TYR A 718 8.87 -26.48 -13.25
CA TYR A 718 8.59 -25.84 -11.96
C TYR A 718 9.89 -25.54 -11.22
N LEU A 719 10.19 -24.25 -11.02
CA LEU A 719 11.45 -23.83 -10.41
C LEU A 719 11.41 -23.72 -8.88
N GLY A 720 10.21 -23.74 -8.28
CA GLY A 720 10.06 -23.65 -6.83
C GLY A 720 8.95 -22.69 -6.38
N PRO A 721 8.96 -22.31 -5.09
CA PRO A 721 7.99 -21.39 -4.50
C PRO A 721 7.98 -20.00 -5.17
N ILE A 722 7.05 -19.14 -4.74
CA ILE A 722 6.91 -17.78 -5.28
C ILE A 722 8.24 -17.00 -5.18
N GLY A 723 8.59 -16.29 -6.25
CA GLY A 723 9.83 -15.53 -6.38
C GLY A 723 10.92 -16.25 -7.18
N SER A 724 11.04 -17.57 -7.08
CA SER A 724 12.08 -18.38 -7.75
C SER A 724 12.13 -18.18 -9.26
N GLY A 725 10.99 -18.25 -9.95
CA GLY A 725 10.90 -18.13 -11.40
C GLY A 725 11.38 -16.78 -11.95
N ASN A 726 10.95 -15.67 -11.35
CA ASN A 726 11.44 -14.33 -11.73
C ASN A 726 12.93 -14.15 -11.38
N TYR A 727 13.40 -14.78 -10.31
CA TYR A 727 14.80 -14.73 -9.91
C TYR A 727 15.71 -15.44 -10.93
N VAL A 728 15.38 -16.68 -11.31
CA VAL A 728 16.10 -17.43 -12.36
C VAL A 728 16.10 -16.65 -13.67
N LYS A 729 14.98 -16.00 -14.03
CA LYS A 729 14.92 -15.15 -15.21
C LYS A 729 15.80 -13.90 -15.11
N THR A 730 15.91 -13.31 -13.93
CA THR A 730 16.79 -12.16 -13.68
C THR A 730 18.25 -12.58 -13.89
N VAL A 731 18.65 -13.74 -13.36
CA VAL A 731 19.99 -14.28 -13.57
C VAL A 731 20.26 -14.62 -15.04
N HIS A 732 19.30 -15.25 -15.74
CA HIS A 732 19.38 -15.47 -17.19
C HIS A 732 19.71 -14.17 -17.94
N ASN A 733 19.05 -13.06 -17.60
CA ASN A 733 19.31 -11.77 -18.26
C ASN A 733 20.70 -11.19 -17.91
N GLY A 734 21.23 -11.50 -16.73
CA GLY A 734 22.61 -11.15 -16.39
C GLY A 734 23.62 -11.93 -17.23
N ILE A 735 23.42 -13.24 -17.39
CA ILE A 735 24.24 -14.09 -18.26
C ILE A 735 24.16 -13.61 -19.71
N GLU A 736 22.97 -13.24 -20.19
CA GLU A 736 22.77 -12.63 -21.51
C GLU A 736 23.63 -11.37 -21.69
N TYR A 737 23.68 -10.49 -20.67
CA TYR A 737 24.53 -9.30 -20.72
C TYR A 737 26.02 -9.66 -20.78
N GLY A 738 26.45 -10.63 -19.96
CA GLY A 738 27.82 -11.13 -19.98
C GLY A 738 28.21 -11.70 -21.35
N ASP A 739 27.40 -12.59 -21.90
CA ASP A 739 27.65 -13.22 -23.21
C ASP A 739 27.72 -12.19 -24.34
N MET A 740 26.78 -11.24 -24.39
CA MET A 740 26.80 -10.17 -25.38
C MET A 740 28.07 -9.32 -25.27
N GLN A 741 28.48 -8.98 -24.05
CA GLN A 741 29.66 -8.14 -23.85
C GLN A 741 30.95 -8.89 -24.20
N LEU A 742 31.06 -10.18 -23.86
CA LEU A 742 32.20 -11.02 -24.24
C LEU A 742 32.34 -11.12 -25.77
N ILE A 743 31.22 -11.30 -26.49
CA ILE A 743 31.20 -11.31 -27.96
C ILE A 743 31.61 -9.95 -28.52
N ALA A 744 31.12 -8.85 -27.93
CA ALA A 744 31.45 -7.49 -28.36
C ALA A 744 32.94 -7.16 -28.16
N GLU A 745 33.55 -7.60 -27.05
CA GLU A 745 34.98 -7.42 -26.77
C GLU A 745 35.84 -8.17 -27.80
N VAL A 746 35.46 -9.39 -28.17
CA VAL A 746 36.15 -10.16 -29.22
C VAL A 746 36.01 -9.50 -30.59
N TYR A 747 34.79 -9.03 -30.92
CA TYR A 747 34.54 -8.28 -32.14
C TYR A 747 35.42 -7.02 -32.23
N ASP A 748 35.56 -6.25 -31.14
CA ASP A 748 36.36 -5.02 -31.14
C ASP A 748 37.86 -5.31 -31.35
N VAL A 749 38.38 -6.42 -30.80
CA VAL A 749 39.76 -6.85 -31.09
C VAL A 749 39.93 -7.18 -32.56
N MET A 750 39.01 -7.96 -33.15
CA MET A 750 39.08 -8.29 -34.59
C MET A 750 38.99 -7.04 -35.48
N LYS A 751 38.10 -6.10 -35.13
CA LYS A 751 37.87 -4.89 -35.91
C LYS A 751 39.00 -3.88 -35.77
N THR A 752 39.49 -3.65 -34.56
CA THR A 752 40.41 -2.54 -34.25
C THR A 752 41.87 -2.96 -34.26
N VAL A 753 42.19 -4.15 -33.72
CA VAL A 753 43.57 -4.67 -33.64
C VAL A 753 43.94 -5.41 -34.93
N LEU A 754 43.08 -6.33 -35.38
CA LEU A 754 43.35 -7.13 -36.59
C LEU A 754 42.94 -6.42 -37.88
N LYS A 755 42.14 -5.34 -37.78
CA LYS A 755 41.63 -4.55 -38.93
C LYS A 755 40.83 -5.39 -39.93
N MET A 756 40.13 -6.41 -39.44
CA MET A 756 39.29 -7.27 -40.28
C MET A 756 38.03 -6.55 -40.75
N GLU A 757 37.57 -6.87 -41.95
CA GLU A 757 36.31 -6.38 -42.50
C GLU A 757 35.11 -7.14 -41.94
N ASN A 758 33.92 -6.53 -41.99
CA ASN A 758 32.72 -7.10 -41.34
C ASN A 758 32.35 -8.50 -41.88
N GLU A 759 32.58 -8.75 -43.18
CA GLU A 759 32.34 -10.06 -43.79
C GLU A 759 33.34 -11.12 -43.29
N GLU A 760 34.61 -10.75 -43.09
CA GLU A 760 35.63 -11.67 -42.58
C GLU A 760 35.36 -12.03 -41.11
N ILE A 761 34.93 -11.05 -40.32
CA ILE A 761 34.52 -11.28 -38.93
C ILE A 761 33.26 -12.15 -38.90
N ALA A 762 32.30 -11.90 -39.79
CA ALA A 762 31.10 -12.74 -39.93
C ALA A 762 31.47 -14.19 -40.27
N ASP A 763 32.40 -14.42 -41.20
CA ASP A 763 32.89 -15.76 -41.55
C ASP A 763 33.50 -16.49 -40.34
N GLN A 764 34.24 -15.79 -39.48
CA GLN A 764 34.77 -16.38 -38.24
C GLN A 764 33.65 -16.79 -37.27
N PHE A 765 32.68 -15.91 -37.01
CA PHE A 765 31.54 -16.26 -36.14
C PHE A 765 30.69 -17.39 -36.73
N ALA A 766 30.53 -17.44 -38.06
CA ALA A 766 29.85 -18.53 -38.76
C ALA A 766 30.54 -19.88 -38.52
N GLU A 767 31.87 -19.89 -38.55
CA GLU A 767 32.65 -21.10 -38.28
C GLU A 767 32.62 -21.48 -36.80
N TRP A 768 32.72 -20.51 -35.90
CA TRP A 768 32.62 -20.76 -34.46
C TRP A 768 31.25 -21.29 -34.06
N ASN A 769 30.19 -20.90 -34.77
CA ASN A 769 28.85 -21.42 -34.53
C ASN A 769 28.69 -22.91 -34.88
N LYS A 770 29.67 -23.54 -35.52
CA LYS A 770 29.69 -24.99 -35.80
C LYS A 770 30.42 -25.79 -34.73
N THR A 771 30.97 -25.15 -33.70
CA THR A 771 31.83 -25.80 -32.70
C THR A 771 31.19 -25.80 -31.31
N GLU A 772 31.98 -25.76 -30.24
CA GLU A 772 31.51 -25.62 -28.85
C GLU A 772 30.83 -24.27 -28.56
N LEU A 773 31.05 -23.27 -29.41
CA LEU A 773 30.43 -21.94 -29.30
C LEU A 773 29.06 -21.82 -29.96
N ASP A 774 28.55 -22.90 -30.56
CA ASP A 774 27.21 -22.97 -31.16
C ASP A 774 26.16 -22.39 -30.18
N SER A 775 25.61 -21.24 -30.53
CA SER A 775 24.65 -20.51 -29.73
C SER A 775 23.92 -19.47 -30.54
N TYR A 776 22.72 -19.11 -30.11
CA TYR A 776 21.91 -18.10 -30.80
C TYR A 776 22.63 -16.75 -30.91
N LEU A 777 23.32 -16.32 -29.86
CA LEU A 777 24.03 -15.04 -29.88
C LEU A 777 25.20 -15.01 -30.88
N ILE A 778 25.87 -16.14 -31.11
CA ILE A 778 26.93 -16.25 -32.12
C ILE A 778 26.33 -16.26 -33.52
N GLU A 779 25.25 -17.03 -33.72
CA GLU A 779 24.50 -17.09 -34.99
C GLU A 779 24.01 -15.71 -35.44
N ILE A 780 23.40 -14.93 -34.54
CA ILE A 780 22.89 -13.61 -34.92
C ILE A 780 24.01 -12.58 -35.08
N THR A 781 25.15 -12.72 -34.40
CA THR A 781 26.29 -11.82 -34.60
C THR A 781 26.79 -11.89 -36.04
N GLU A 782 26.93 -13.10 -36.62
CA GLU A 782 27.22 -13.26 -38.04
C GLU A 782 26.19 -12.51 -38.90
N LYS A 783 24.89 -12.78 -38.70
CA LYS A 783 23.82 -12.18 -39.51
C LYS A 783 23.79 -10.64 -39.40
N CYS A 784 24.04 -10.11 -38.21
CA CYS A 784 24.10 -8.67 -37.95
C CYS A 784 25.28 -8.01 -38.69
N LEU A 785 26.44 -8.66 -38.71
CA LEU A 785 27.63 -8.13 -39.40
C LEU A 785 27.48 -8.10 -40.92
N ARG A 786 26.73 -9.06 -41.51
CA ARG A 786 26.46 -9.11 -42.96
C ARG A 786 25.34 -8.17 -43.41
N LYS A 787 24.53 -7.61 -42.51
CA LYS A 787 23.37 -6.80 -42.90
C LYS A 787 23.84 -5.46 -43.48
N LYS A 788 23.73 -5.33 -44.81
CA LYS A 788 23.90 -4.07 -45.52
C LYS A 788 22.82 -3.07 -45.13
N ASP A 789 23.20 -1.79 -45.07
CA ASP A 789 22.27 -0.71 -44.82
C ASP A 789 21.40 -0.45 -46.06
N ASP A 790 20.09 -0.40 -45.86
CA ASP A 790 19.12 -0.20 -46.95
C ASP A 790 18.98 1.30 -47.28
N MET A 791 19.56 2.19 -46.46
CA MET A 791 19.47 3.65 -46.59
C MET A 791 20.75 4.32 -47.11
N THR A 792 21.93 3.80 -46.79
CA THR A 792 23.25 4.34 -47.17
C THR A 792 24.25 3.24 -47.52
N ASP A 793 25.40 3.60 -48.09
CA ASP A 793 26.47 2.63 -48.36
C ASP A 793 27.15 2.13 -47.06
N GLY A 794 27.40 0.82 -47.01
CA GLY A 794 28.08 0.12 -45.92
C GLY A 794 27.19 -0.89 -45.19
N TYR A 795 27.59 -1.25 -43.97
CA TYR A 795 26.86 -2.19 -43.12
C TYR A 795 26.10 -1.46 -42.02
N VAL A 796 24.94 -1.99 -41.62
CA VAL A 796 24.11 -1.39 -40.56
C VAL A 796 24.89 -1.26 -39.25
N VAL A 797 25.69 -2.28 -38.90
CA VAL A 797 26.45 -2.30 -37.64
C VAL A 797 27.40 -1.10 -37.49
N ASP A 798 28.00 -0.62 -38.59
CA ASP A 798 28.91 0.54 -38.59
C ASP A 798 28.17 1.88 -38.44
N LYS A 799 26.86 1.90 -38.71
CA LYS A 799 26.00 3.08 -38.61
C LYS A 799 25.25 3.16 -37.29
N ILE A 800 25.15 2.05 -36.54
CA ILE A 800 24.49 2.01 -35.24
C ILE A 800 25.31 2.85 -34.24
N LEU A 801 24.63 3.75 -33.53
CA LEU A 801 25.24 4.50 -32.44
C LEU A 801 25.67 3.53 -31.32
N ASP A 802 26.94 3.56 -30.93
CA ASP A 802 27.57 2.77 -29.86
C ASP A 802 27.13 3.23 -28.46
N LYS A 803 25.81 3.26 -28.25
CA LYS A 803 25.13 3.69 -27.03
C LYS A 803 24.15 2.61 -26.60
N ALA A 804 24.65 1.59 -25.90
CA ALA A 804 23.84 0.46 -25.50
C ALA A 804 22.82 0.86 -24.42
N GLY A 805 21.54 0.59 -24.69
CA GLY A 805 20.49 0.69 -23.68
C GLY A 805 20.59 -0.45 -22.67
N MET A 806 19.90 -0.28 -21.53
CA MET A 806 19.72 -1.34 -20.55
C MET A 806 18.29 -1.31 -19.98
N LYS A 807 17.73 -2.48 -19.74
CA LYS A 807 16.52 -2.66 -18.92
C LYS A 807 16.90 -2.89 -17.46
N GLY A 808 15.95 -2.72 -16.55
CA GLY A 808 16.15 -2.90 -15.10
C GLY A 808 16.72 -4.27 -14.71
N THR A 809 16.42 -5.33 -15.46
CA THR A 809 16.82 -6.71 -15.12
C THR A 809 18.33 -6.94 -15.05
N GLY A 810 19.13 -6.33 -15.93
CA GLY A 810 20.59 -6.51 -15.90
C GLY A 810 21.23 -5.84 -14.68
N ARG A 811 20.63 -4.73 -14.20
CA ARG A 811 21.04 -4.07 -12.96
C ARG A 811 20.66 -4.92 -11.74
N TRP A 812 19.46 -5.50 -11.74
CA TRP A 812 19.00 -6.35 -10.65
C TRP A 812 19.93 -7.53 -10.42
N THR A 813 20.41 -8.23 -11.45
CA THR A 813 21.35 -9.35 -11.24
C THR A 813 22.59 -8.95 -10.43
N ILE A 814 23.16 -7.77 -10.69
CA ILE A 814 24.36 -7.29 -9.97
C ILE A 814 24.03 -6.83 -8.55
N GLN A 815 22.87 -6.19 -8.38
CA GLN A 815 22.37 -5.86 -7.05
C GLN A 815 22.16 -7.11 -6.20
N GLU A 816 21.50 -8.13 -6.75
CA GLU A 816 21.24 -9.40 -6.09
C GLU A 816 22.54 -10.18 -5.80
N ALA A 817 23.54 -10.08 -6.68
CA ALA A 817 24.86 -10.66 -6.47
C ALA A 817 25.56 -10.04 -5.25
N ALA A 818 25.54 -8.71 -5.14
CA ALA A 818 26.11 -8.02 -3.99
C ALA A 818 25.36 -8.37 -2.69
N GLU A 819 24.03 -8.40 -2.71
CA GLU A 819 23.20 -8.72 -1.55
C GLU A 819 23.50 -10.12 -0.98
N ARG A 820 23.71 -11.11 -1.87
CA ARG A 820 23.99 -12.50 -1.49
C ARG A 820 25.46 -12.82 -1.28
N GLY A 821 26.34 -11.82 -1.37
CA GLY A 821 27.78 -12.03 -1.25
C GLY A 821 28.38 -12.90 -2.37
N VAL A 822 27.80 -12.90 -3.57
CA VAL A 822 28.28 -13.65 -4.73
C VAL A 822 29.03 -12.73 -5.69
N ALA A 823 30.28 -13.07 -6.00
CA ALA A 823 31.06 -12.32 -6.97
C ALA A 823 30.62 -12.65 -8.41
N ALA A 824 30.17 -11.64 -9.15
CA ALA A 824 29.75 -11.74 -10.55
C ALA A 824 30.47 -10.74 -11.49
N PRO A 825 31.82 -10.72 -11.51
CA PRO A 825 32.58 -9.67 -12.21
C PRO A 825 32.35 -9.63 -13.72
N THR A 826 32.03 -10.76 -14.37
CA THR A 826 31.76 -10.79 -15.81
C THR A 826 30.49 -10.01 -16.15
N MET A 827 29.41 -10.28 -15.41
CA MET A 827 28.12 -9.61 -15.61
C MET A 827 28.19 -8.15 -15.14
N ALA A 828 28.95 -7.86 -14.07
CA ALA A 828 29.16 -6.49 -13.57
C ALA A 828 29.91 -5.63 -14.61
N ALA A 829 30.99 -6.16 -15.18
CA ALA A 829 31.71 -5.52 -16.27
C ALA A 829 30.82 -5.23 -17.49
N ALA A 830 29.92 -6.16 -17.84
CA ALA A 830 28.95 -5.96 -18.91
C ALA A 830 27.95 -4.83 -18.61
N LEU A 831 27.53 -4.67 -17.35
CA LEU A 831 26.68 -3.55 -16.95
C LEU A 831 27.44 -2.21 -17.03
N ASP A 832 28.65 -2.15 -16.47
CA ASP A 832 29.47 -0.94 -16.46
C ASP A 832 29.83 -0.48 -17.88
N THR A 833 30.13 -1.43 -18.77
CA THR A 833 30.43 -1.10 -20.17
C THR A 833 29.24 -0.47 -20.86
N ARG A 834 28.01 -0.93 -20.58
CA ARG A 834 26.80 -0.28 -21.09
C ARG A 834 26.64 1.13 -20.52
N LEU A 835 26.87 1.33 -19.22
CA LEU A 835 26.82 2.65 -18.58
C LEU A 835 27.84 3.63 -19.20
N LEU A 836 29.06 3.17 -19.45
CA LEU A 836 30.11 3.98 -20.10
C LEU A 836 29.82 4.23 -21.58
N SER A 837 29.25 3.25 -22.30
CA SER A 837 28.81 3.44 -23.68
C SER A 837 27.76 4.57 -23.78
N ALA A 838 26.90 4.72 -22.76
CA ALA A 838 25.88 5.76 -22.69
C ALA A 838 26.47 7.18 -22.65
N ARG A 839 27.70 7.35 -22.16
CA ARG A 839 28.46 8.61 -22.05
C ARG A 839 29.17 8.98 -23.36
N LYS A 840 28.49 8.82 -24.50
CA LYS A 840 29.10 8.97 -25.83
C LYS A 840 29.79 10.33 -26.03
N GLU A 841 29.15 11.42 -25.67
CA GLU A 841 29.69 12.77 -25.86
C GLU A 841 30.97 12.99 -25.04
N GLU A 842 30.97 12.55 -23.78
CA GLU A 842 32.14 12.59 -22.90
C GLU A 842 33.30 11.75 -23.47
N ARG A 843 33.01 10.53 -23.95
CA ARG A 843 34.01 9.66 -24.60
C ARG A 843 34.62 10.29 -25.85
N VAL A 844 33.80 10.92 -26.70
CA VAL A 844 34.28 11.62 -27.90
C VAL A 844 35.18 12.80 -27.51
N ALA A 845 34.82 13.57 -26.48
CA ALA A 845 35.68 14.65 -25.98
C ALA A 845 37.01 14.10 -25.44
N ALA A 846 36.97 13.04 -24.62
CA ALA A 846 38.15 12.41 -24.04
C ALA A 846 39.09 11.82 -25.11
N SER A 847 38.56 11.26 -26.20
CA SER A 847 39.37 10.68 -27.30
C SER A 847 40.27 11.70 -28.02
N LYS A 848 39.98 13.00 -27.88
CA LYS A 848 40.82 14.08 -28.43
C LYS A 848 41.99 14.46 -27.52
N ILE A 849 41.94 14.03 -26.26
CA ILE A 849 42.92 14.35 -25.20
C ILE A 849 43.84 13.15 -24.97
N PHE A 850 43.28 11.94 -24.89
CA PHE A 850 44.03 10.72 -24.62
C PHE A 850 44.33 9.96 -25.91
N SER A 851 45.63 9.83 -26.24
CA SER A 851 46.10 9.08 -27.41
C SER A 851 46.08 7.56 -27.17
N SER A 852 45.65 6.79 -28.17
CA SER A 852 45.73 5.32 -28.14
C SER A 852 47.18 4.82 -28.30
N PRO A 853 47.55 3.68 -27.68
CA PRO A 853 48.82 3.02 -27.93
C PRO A 853 48.95 2.58 -29.39
N SER A 854 50.18 2.46 -29.90
CA SER A 854 50.42 1.83 -31.19
C SER A 854 50.22 0.32 -31.08
N VAL A 855 49.39 -0.25 -31.96
CA VAL A 855 49.26 -1.70 -32.12
C VAL A 855 50.48 -2.24 -32.87
N ASP A 856 51.03 -3.36 -32.41
CA ASP A 856 52.15 -4.05 -33.06
C ASP A 856 51.71 -4.63 -34.43
N GLU A 857 52.39 -4.26 -35.50
CA GLU A 857 52.08 -4.74 -36.86
C GLU A 857 52.56 -6.19 -37.10
N SER A 858 53.37 -6.77 -36.20
CA SER A 858 53.92 -8.12 -36.31
C SER A 858 53.02 -9.24 -35.76
N ILE A 859 51.77 -8.91 -35.41
CA ILE A 859 50.81 -9.85 -34.82
C ILE A 859 50.41 -10.94 -35.84
N ASP A 860 50.52 -12.20 -35.42
CA ASP A 860 49.97 -13.35 -36.14
C ASP A 860 48.44 -13.36 -36.02
N GLN A 861 47.76 -12.83 -37.05
CA GLN A 861 46.31 -12.69 -37.06
C GLN A 861 45.58 -14.02 -36.85
N ALA A 862 46.02 -15.09 -37.50
CA ALA A 862 45.36 -16.40 -37.41
C ALA A 862 45.42 -16.94 -35.98
N ARG A 863 46.58 -16.83 -35.33
CA ARG A 863 46.74 -17.20 -33.93
C ARG A 863 45.87 -16.36 -33.00
N VAL A 864 45.77 -15.05 -33.22
CA VAL A 864 44.93 -14.19 -32.38
C VAL A 864 43.46 -14.57 -32.51
N VAL A 865 42.98 -14.90 -33.71
CA VAL A 865 41.60 -15.38 -33.91
C VAL A 865 41.34 -16.68 -33.13
N GLU A 866 42.26 -17.63 -33.15
CA GLU A 866 42.17 -18.85 -32.32
C GLU A 866 42.19 -18.53 -30.82
N ASP A 867 43.05 -17.61 -30.40
CA ASP A 867 43.16 -17.20 -29.00
C ASP A 867 41.87 -16.52 -28.50
N LEU A 868 41.27 -15.67 -29.33
CA LEU A 868 39.99 -15.01 -29.06
C LEU A 868 38.86 -16.02 -28.91
N LYS A 869 38.79 -17.04 -29.79
CA LYS A 869 37.82 -18.13 -29.69
C LYS A 869 37.93 -18.86 -28.35
N ALA A 870 39.16 -19.21 -27.97
CA ALA A 870 39.45 -19.91 -26.73
C ALA A 870 39.10 -19.06 -25.49
N ALA A 871 39.48 -17.77 -25.52
CA ALA A 871 39.17 -16.80 -24.47
C ALA A 871 37.67 -16.60 -24.28
N LEU A 872 36.92 -16.48 -25.38
CA LEU A 872 35.47 -16.33 -25.38
C LEU A 872 34.78 -17.52 -24.72
N TYR A 873 35.16 -18.75 -25.10
CA TYR A 873 34.56 -19.96 -24.55
C TYR A 873 34.85 -20.10 -23.05
N ALA A 874 36.10 -19.92 -22.62
CA ALA A 874 36.47 -20.00 -21.20
C ALA A 874 35.74 -18.93 -20.36
N SER A 875 35.64 -17.70 -20.88
CA SER A 875 34.95 -16.60 -20.19
C SER A 875 33.43 -16.84 -20.08
N LYS A 876 32.81 -17.44 -21.11
CA LYS A 876 31.42 -17.87 -21.04
C LYS A 876 31.21 -18.84 -19.88
N ILE A 877 32.04 -19.88 -19.74
CA ILE A 877 31.92 -20.83 -18.61
C ILE A 877 31.95 -20.10 -17.27
N CYS A 878 32.84 -19.11 -17.08
CA CYS A 878 32.87 -18.30 -15.86
C CYS A 878 31.60 -17.46 -15.66
N SER A 879 31.02 -16.88 -16.72
CA SER A 879 29.75 -16.16 -16.65
C SER A 879 28.61 -17.05 -16.14
N TYR A 880 28.49 -18.27 -16.68
CA TYR A 880 27.50 -19.26 -16.22
C TYR A 880 27.77 -19.74 -14.79
N ALA A 881 29.04 -19.99 -14.43
CA ALA A 881 29.42 -20.36 -13.06
C ALA A 881 28.96 -19.30 -12.05
N GLN A 882 29.22 -18.01 -12.33
CA GLN A 882 28.82 -16.89 -11.49
C GLN A 882 27.28 -16.80 -11.36
N GLY A 883 26.55 -16.93 -12.48
CA GLY A 883 25.09 -16.90 -12.47
C GLY A 883 24.47 -18.06 -11.70
N LEU A 884 24.94 -19.29 -11.91
CA LEU A 884 24.40 -20.46 -11.22
C LEU A 884 24.73 -20.45 -9.73
N SER A 885 25.92 -20.01 -9.33
CA SER A 885 26.23 -19.76 -7.91
C SER A 885 25.30 -18.71 -7.28
N LEU A 886 24.89 -17.69 -8.05
CA LEU A 886 23.93 -16.71 -7.58
C LEU A 886 22.52 -17.30 -7.39
N ILE A 887 22.09 -18.21 -8.26
CA ILE A 887 20.83 -18.95 -8.08
C ILE A 887 20.92 -19.87 -6.86
N LYS A 888 22.04 -20.59 -6.68
CA LYS A 888 22.26 -21.47 -5.51
C LYS A 888 22.17 -20.69 -4.20
N ALA A 889 22.92 -19.60 -4.07
CA ALA A 889 22.90 -18.76 -2.88
C ALA A 889 21.49 -18.22 -2.55
N ALA A 890 20.73 -17.80 -3.58
CA ALA A 890 19.35 -17.38 -3.38
C ALA A 890 18.43 -18.53 -2.98
N SER A 891 18.61 -19.70 -3.61
CA SER A 891 17.83 -20.90 -3.30
C SER A 891 18.03 -21.33 -1.84
N ASP A 892 19.27 -21.27 -1.35
CA ASP A 892 19.62 -21.61 0.04
C ASP A 892 19.03 -20.60 1.02
N GLU A 893 19.14 -19.30 0.74
CA GLU A 893 18.61 -18.23 1.59
C GLU A 893 17.07 -18.27 1.69
N PHE A 894 16.38 -18.45 0.57
CA PHE A 894 14.91 -18.43 0.51
C PHE A 894 14.27 -19.82 0.61
N ASN A 895 15.06 -20.88 0.82
CA ASN A 895 14.60 -22.27 0.88
C ASN A 895 13.77 -22.69 -0.35
N TRP A 896 14.16 -22.24 -1.54
CA TRP A 896 13.42 -22.54 -2.76
C TRP A 896 13.67 -23.94 -3.31
N ASN A 897 14.80 -24.55 -2.97
CA ASN A 897 15.25 -25.85 -3.49
C ASN A 897 15.25 -25.88 -5.03
N VAL A 898 15.80 -24.83 -5.65
CA VAL A 898 15.88 -24.71 -7.11
C VAL A 898 16.89 -25.73 -7.65
N ASP A 899 16.46 -26.53 -8.63
CA ASP A 899 17.33 -27.45 -9.36
C ASP A 899 18.12 -26.69 -10.45
N LEU A 900 19.45 -26.69 -10.32
CA LEU A 900 20.34 -26.01 -11.27
C LEU A 900 20.48 -26.76 -12.60
N SER A 901 20.34 -28.10 -12.59
CA SER A 901 20.25 -28.91 -13.81
C SER A 901 18.98 -28.53 -14.58
N GLU A 902 17.87 -28.36 -13.87
CA GLU A 902 16.62 -27.90 -14.46
C GLU A 902 16.76 -26.49 -15.04
N CYS A 903 17.38 -25.55 -14.33
CA CYS A 903 17.65 -24.21 -14.86
C CYS A 903 18.41 -24.25 -16.20
N ALA A 904 19.48 -25.05 -16.27
CA ALA A 904 20.25 -25.23 -17.49
C ALA A 904 19.41 -25.85 -18.62
N ARG A 905 18.59 -26.86 -18.31
CA ARG A 905 17.66 -27.50 -19.25
C ARG A 905 16.67 -26.50 -19.84
N LEU A 906 16.08 -25.64 -19.01
CA LEU A 906 15.14 -24.60 -19.45
C LEU A 906 15.79 -23.60 -20.41
N TRP A 907 17.10 -23.42 -20.34
CA TRP A 907 17.83 -22.49 -21.21
C TRP A 907 18.33 -23.12 -22.51
N MET A 908 18.21 -24.44 -22.71
CA MET A 908 18.72 -25.11 -23.92
C MET A 908 17.99 -24.72 -25.21
N GLY A 909 16.77 -24.22 -25.10
CA GLY A 909 15.92 -23.85 -26.22
C GLY A 909 15.03 -22.67 -25.91
N GLY A 910 14.57 -21.97 -26.94
CA GLY A 910 13.62 -20.87 -26.84
C GLY A 910 14.17 -19.57 -26.24
N CYS A 911 15.12 -19.60 -25.31
CA CYS A 911 15.69 -18.41 -24.68
C CYS A 911 16.80 -17.74 -25.54
N ILE A 912 17.30 -16.57 -25.10
CA ILE A 912 18.36 -15.84 -25.81
C ILE A 912 19.73 -16.48 -25.61
N ILE A 913 20.01 -16.99 -24.40
CA ILE A 913 21.32 -17.58 -24.05
C ILE A 913 21.47 -19.04 -24.50
N ARG A 914 20.51 -19.57 -25.28
CA ARG A 914 20.54 -20.97 -25.73
C ARG A 914 21.84 -21.27 -26.49
N ALA A 915 22.52 -22.32 -26.04
CA ALA A 915 23.86 -22.67 -26.49
C ALA A 915 24.15 -24.15 -26.24
N LYS A 916 25.03 -24.73 -27.05
CA LYS A 916 25.55 -26.09 -26.85
C LYS A 916 26.25 -26.29 -25.51
N LEU A 917 26.86 -25.23 -24.96
CA LEU A 917 27.49 -25.25 -23.62
C LEU A 917 26.52 -25.69 -22.51
N LEU A 918 25.22 -25.39 -22.64
CA LEU A 918 24.22 -25.76 -21.64
C LEU A 918 24.05 -27.27 -21.49
N ASP A 919 24.36 -28.07 -22.51
CA ASP A 919 24.39 -29.54 -22.41
C ASP A 919 25.37 -29.98 -21.34
N SER A 920 26.60 -29.44 -21.37
CA SER A 920 27.64 -29.76 -20.39
C SER A 920 27.30 -29.26 -18.99
N ILE A 921 26.69 -28.08 -18.89
CA ILE A 921 26.27 -27.50 -17.60
C ILE A 921 25.18 -28.36 -16.96
N GLN A 922 24.16 -28.73 -17.73
CA GLN A 922 23.07 -29.58 -17.28
C GLN A 922 23.59 -30.95 -16.86
N GLN A 923 24.53 -31.54 -17.62
CA GLN A 923 25.16 -32.80 -17.27
C GLN A 923 25.97 -32.70 -15.97
N ALA A 924 26.72 -31.62 -15.75
CA ALA A 924 27.49 -31.41 -14.53
C ALA A 924 26.61 -31.46 -13.28
N PHE A 925 25.53 -30.66 -13.24
CA PHE A 925 24.59 -30.65 -12.12
C PHE A 925 23.68 -31.89 -12.05
N SER A 926 23.49 -32.62 -13.15
CA SER A 926 22.78 -33.91 -13.11
C SER A 926 23.65 -35.01 -12.48
N ASN A 927 24.96 -34.97 -12.71
CA ASN A 927 25.90 -35.94 -12.14
C ASN A 927 26.19 -35.64 -10.66
N ASP A 928 26.31 -34.36 -10.32
CA ASP A 928 26.54 -33.87 -8.97
C ASP A 928 25.61 -32.69 -8.65
N PRO A 929 24.41 -32.95 -8.10
CA PRO A 929 23.47 -31.90 -7.71
C PRO A 929 24.01 -30.95 -6.63
N ASP A 930 24.97 -31.42 -5.83
CA ASP A 930 25.54 -30.65 -4.72
C ASP A 930 26.78 -29.84 -5.14
N LEU A 931 27.19 -29.92 -6.42
CA LEU A 931 28.35 -29.22 -6.97
C LEU A 931 28.40 -27.75 -6.50
N ASP A 932 29.50 -27.38 -5.84
CA ASP A 932 29.65 -26.03 -5.26
C ASP A 932 29.77 -24.96 -6.35
N ASN A 933 30.49 -25.28 -7.42
CA ASN A 933 30.73 -24.37 -8.51
C ASN A 933 31.00 -25.12 -9.82
N LEU A 934 30.50 -24.58 -10.93
CA LEU A 934 30.69 -25.16 -12.25
C LEU A 934 32.17 -25.29 -12.65
N LEU A 935 33.05 -24.43 -12.13
CA LEU A 935 34.49 -24.44 -12.44
C LEU A 935 35.23 -25.68 -11.91
N VAL A 936 34.66 -26.42 -10.96
CA VAL A 936 35.27 -27.64 -10.40
C VAL A 936 34.71 -28.94 -10.98
N ASP A 937 33.75 -28.85 -11.92
CA ASP A 937 33.33 -30.01 -12.70
C ASP A 937 34.51 -30.56 -13.53
N ALA A 938 34.67 -31.89 -13.53
CA ALA A 938 35.82 -32.55 -14.16
C ALA A 938 35.89 -32.33 -15.69
N GLY A 939 34.74 -32.22 -16.36
CA GLY A 939 34.68 -31.96 -17.80
C GLY A 939 35.00 -30.52 -18.14
N LEU A 940 34.34 -29.57 -17.49
CA LEU A 940 34.47 -28.14 -17.78
C LEU A 940 35.79 -27.54 -17.26
N SER A 941 36.32 -28.03 -16.14
CA SER A 941 37.62 -27.59 -15.62
C SER A 941 38.74 -27.87 -16.63
N LYS A 942 38.72 -29.03 -17.30
CA LYS A 942 39.67 -29.36 -18.35
C LYS A 942 39.59 -28.38 -19.52
N GLU A 943 38.38 -28.09 -20.01
CA GLU A 943 38.17 -27.15 -21.11
C GLU A 943 38.70 -25.74 -20.81
N ILE A 944 38.60 -25.28 -19.56
CA ILE A 944 39.15 -23.99 -19.11
C ILE A 944 40.68 -24.04 -19.02
N ILE A 945 41.24 -25.09 -18.42
CA ILE A 945 42.69 -25.24 -18.26
C ILE A 945 43.39 -25.22 -19.62
N ASP A 946 42.87 -25.99 -20.58
CA ASP A 946 43.45 -26.12 -21.92
C ASP A 946 43.44 -24.78 -22.67
N ARG A 947 42.47 -23.90 -22.38
CA ARG A 947 42.32 -22.57 -23.02
C ARG A 947 42.98 -21.42 -22.25
N THR A 948 43.40 -21.65 -21.02
CA THR A 948 43.97 -20.61 -20.14
C THR A 948 45.16 -19.86 -20.78
N PRO A 949 46.12 -20.51 -21.46
CA PRO A 949 47.23 -19.79 -22.10
C PRO A 949 46.78 -18.81 -23.19
N ALA A 950 45.83 -19.22 -24.03
CA ALA A 950 45.23 -18.39 -25.07
C ALA A 950 44.44 -17.22 -24.48
N TRP A 951 43.68 -17.50 -23.43
CA TRP A 951 42.91 -16.50 -22.71
C TRP A 951 43.80 -15.40 -22.11
N ARG A 952 44.92 -15.77 -21.48
CA ARG A 952 45.90 -14.81 -20.94
C ARG A 952 46.53 -13.95 -22.02
N ARG A 953 46.91 -14.56 -23.17
CA ARG A 953 47.44 -13.81 -24.31
C ARG A 953 46.44 -12.79 -24.84
N THR A 954 45.16 -13.16 -24.91
CA THR A 954 44.08 -12.26 -25.32
C THR A 954 43.96 -11.06 -24.38
N VAL A 955 43.87 -11.28 -23.06
CA VAL A 955 43.77 -10.17 -22.08
C VAL A 955 45.01 -9.29 -22.10
N ALA A 956 46.20 -9.87 -22.24
CA ALA A 956 47.44 -9.13 -22.38
C ALA A 956 47.45 -8.27 -23.65
N LEU A 957 47.04 -8.83 -24.79
CA LEU A 957 46.95 -8.13 -26.08
C LEU A 957 45.98 -6.94 -25.99
N CYS A 958 44.79 -7.13 -25.43
CA CYS A 958 43.83 -6.04 -25.24
C CYS A 958 44.44 -4.91 -24.41
N THR A 959 45.08 -5.26 -23.28
CA THR A 959 45.71 -4.30 -22.37
C THR A 959 46.83 -3.52 -23.05
N THR A 960 47.75 -4.20 -23.75
CA THR A 960 48.88 -3.55 -24.42
C THR A 960 48.46 -2.75 -25.65
N SER A 961 47.34 -3.13 -26.29
CA SER A 961 46.78 -2.42 -27.46
C SER A 961 45.83 -1.28 -27.09
N GLY A 962 45.55 -1.07 -25.80
CA GLY A 962 44.60 -0.05 -25.34
C GLY A 962 43.14 -0.34 -25.67
N ILE A 963 42.78 -1.63 -25.86
CA ILE A 963 41.41 -2.09 -26.08
C ILE A 963 40.82 -2.54 -24.76
N ALA A 964 39.66 -1.99 -24.40
CA ALA A 964 38.98 -2.34 -23.16
C ALA A 964 38.31 -3.71 -23.27
N CYS A 965 38.73 -4.67 -22.43
CA CYS A 965 38.13 -6.00 -22.35
C CYS A 965 37.68 -6.37 -20.92
N PRO A 966 36.82 -5.55 -20.28
CA PRO A 966 36.54 -5.69 -18.85
C PRO A 966 35.86 -7.03 -18.50
N SER A 967 35.06 -7.63 -19.38
CA SER A 967 34.39 -8.91 -19.12
C SER A 967 35.34 -10.09 -19.30
N LEU A 968 36.15 -10.10 -20.37
CA LEU A 968 37.22 -11.10 -20.56
C LEU A 968 38.22 -11.06 -19.39
N CYS A 969 38.62 -9.87 -18.97
CA CYS A 969 39.53 -9.65 -17.84
C CYS A 969 38.88 -10.03 -16.49
N GLY A 970 37.63 -9.64 -16.27
CA GLY A 970 36.86 -9.96 -15.07
C GLY A 970 36.63 -11.46 -14.90
N SER A 971 36.31 -12.17 -16.00
CA SER A 971 36.21 -13.63 -16.01
C SER A 971 37.56 -14.31 -15.69
N LEU A 972 38.66 -13.84 -16.28
CA LEU A 972 40.00 -14.41 -16.00
C LEU A 972 40.41 -14.18 -14.54
N THR A 973 40.17 -12.98 -14.04
CA THR A 973 40.45 -12.60 -12.65
C THR A 973 39.61 -13.42 -11.67
N TYR A 974 38.34 -13.67 -11.99
CA TYR A 974 37.47 -14.55 -11.21
C TYR A 974 38.05 -15.97 -11.12
N PHE A 975 38.40 -16.56 -12.26
CA PHE A 975 39.03 -17.89 -12.31
C PHE A 975 40.34 -17.93 -11.49
N ASP A 976 41.23 -16.95 -11.68
CA ASP A 976 42.50 -16.87 -10.97
C ASP A 976 42.34 -16.64 -9.47
N THR A 977 41.29 -15.94 -9.05
CA THR A 977 40.97 -15.75 -7.64
C THR A 977 40.41 -17.03 -7.04
N TYR A 978 39.46 -17.67 -7.73
CA TYR A 978 38.76 -18.86 -7.24
C TYR A 978 39.69 -20.07 -7.06
N ARG A 979 40.63 -20.28 -7.99
CA ARG A 979 41.54 -21.45 -7.95
C ARG A 979 42.69 -21.34 -6.94
N ARG A 980 42.85 -20.21 -6.24
CA ARG A 980 43.99 -19.96 -5.35
C ARG A 980 43.64 -20.29 -3.92
N GLU A 981 44.45 -21.14 -3.30
CA GLU A 981 44.36 -21.46 -1.87
C GLU A 981 44.50 -20.22 -0.98
N ARG A 982 45.42 -19.30 -1.32
CA ARG A 982 45.69 -18.10 -0.53
C ARG A 982 45.62 -16.82 -1.34
N LEU A 983 44.69 -15.95 -0.93
CA LEU A 983 44.49 -14.61 -1.45
C LEU A 983 45.15 -13.55 -0.55
N PRO A 984 45.44 -12.34 -1.08
CA PRO A 984 46.01 -11.25 -0.28
C PRO A 984 45.04 -10.65 0.75
N ALA A 985 43.82 -11.19 0.89
CA ALA A 985 42.80 -10.72 1.83
C ALA A 985 43.25 -10.74 3.30
N SER A 986 44.31 -11.49 3.64
CA SER A 986 44.94 -11.41 4.97
C SER A 986 45.47 -10.02 5.28
N LEU A 987 46.00 -9.29 4.29
CA LEU A 987 46.43 -7.90 4.47
C LEU A 987 45.23 -6.98 4.67
N THR A 988 44.15 -7.17 3.90
CA THR A 988 42.90 -6.43 4.08
C THR A 988 42.32 -6.64 5.49
N GLN A 989 42.31 -7.88 5.98
CA GLN A 989 41.91 -8.19 7.36
C GLN A 989 42.81 -7.50 8.39
N ALA A 990 44.13 -7.52 8.20
CA ALA A 990 45.07 -6.81 9.08
C ALA A 990 44.83 -5.29 9.08
N GLN A 991 44.58 -4.68 7.91
CA GLN A 991 44.25 -3.26 7.80
C GLN A 991 42.95 -2.93 8.54
N ARG A 992 41.90 -3.73 8.35
CA ARG A 992 40.60 -3.55 9.03
C ARG A 992 40.71 -3.66 10.54
N ASP A 993 41.51 -4.61 11.03
CA ASP A 993 41.79 -4.71 12.46
C ASP A 993 42.65 -3.53 12.96
N PHE A 994 43.60 -3.06 12.15
CA PHE A 994 44.45 -1.91 12.44
C PHE A 994 43.66 -0.61 12.62
N PHE A 995 42.82 -0.22 11.67
CA PHE A 995 42.12 1.07 11.76
C PHE A 995 40.81 1.02 12.55
N GLY A 996 40.17 -0.15 12.65
CA GLY A 996 38.79 -0.26 13.13
C GLY A 996 38.55 -1.35 14.17
N GLY A 997 39.58 -2.09 14.59
CA GLY A 997 39.44 -3.19 15.55
C GLY A 997 38.47 -4.28 15.09
N HIS A 998 38.32 -4.48 13.78
CA HIS A 998 37.31 -5.36 13.18
C HIS A 998 37.54 -6.86 13.43
N THR A 999 38.62 -7.25 14.11
CA THR A 999 39.02 -8.63 14.37
C THR A 999 39.33 -9.44 13.10
N TYR A 1000 40.03 -10.56 13.25
CA TYR A 1000 40.35 -11.49 12.18
C TYR A 1000 40.49 -12.93 12.69
N GLU A 1001 40.49 -13.90 11.78
CA GLU A 1001 40.74 -15.31 12.09
C GLU A 1001 42.16 -15.70 11.62
N ARG A 1002 42.69 -16.80 12.17
CA ARG A 1002 44.06 -17.24 11.93
C ARG A 1002 44.10 -18.64 11.32
N ILE A 1003 45.17 -18.91 10.56
CA ILE A 1003 45.39 -20.21 9.91
C ILE A 1003 45.95 -21.27 10.86
N ASP A 1004 46.52 -20.84 11.99
CA ASP A 1004 47.21 -21.70 12.96
C ASP A 1004 46.43 -21.89 14.27
N MET A 1005 45.36 -21.12 14.47
CA MET A 1005 44.55 -21.14 15.69
C MET A 1005 43.08 -20.84 15.37
N ASN A 1006 42.16 -21.63 15.93
CA ASN A 1006 40.72 -21.38 15.82
C ASN A 1006 40.29 -20.24 16.75
N GLY A 1007 39.43 -19.35 16.25
CA GLY A 1007 38.84 -18.25 17.01
C GLY A 1007 38.96 -16.90 16.31
N ARG A 1008 38.40 -15.86 16.94
CA ARG A 1008 38.53 -14.46 16.51
C ARG A 1008 39.60 -13.76 17.34
N PHE A 1009 40.47 -13.05 16.66
CA PHE A 1009 41.64 -12.37 17.23
C PHE A 1009 41.56 -10.88 16.93
N HIS A 1010 42.02 -10.08 17.88
CA HIS A 1010 42.28 -8.65 17.70
C HIS A 1010 43.74 -8.40 18.08
N THR A 1011 44.45 -7.64 17.26
CA THR A 1011 45.79 -7.18 17.59
C THR A 1011 45.71 -5.73 18.08
N ALA A 1012 46.27 -5.45 19.24
CA ALA A 1012 46.47 -4.08 19.68
C ALA A 1012 47.65 -3.47 18.88
N TRP A 1013 47.35 -2.74 17.82
CA TRP A 1013 48.36 -2.15 16.92
C TRP A 1013 49.03 -0.88 17.50
N THR A 1014 49.05 -0.72 18.82
CA THR A 1014 49.34 0.53 19.55
C THR A 1014 50.69 1.14 19.22
N ASP A 1015 51.73 0.33 19.04
CA ASP A 1015 53.07 0.82 18.71
C ASP A 1015 53.10 1.38 17.29
N ALA A 1016 52.55 0.63 16.34
CA ALA A 1016 52.43 1.05 14.97
C ALA A 1016 51.47 2.24 14.78
N HIS A 1017 50.43 2.39 15.62
CA HIS A 1017 49.59 3.59 15.68
C HIS A 1017 50.36 4.83 16.15
N ARG A 1018 51.32 4.67 17.06
CA ARG A 1018 52.19 5.77 17.51
C ARG A 1018 53.18 6.17 16.44
N ASP A 1019 53.79 5.21 15.76
CA ASP A 1019 54.81 5.45 14.74
C ASP A 1019 54.29 6.21 13.52
N ILE A 1020 53.00 6.08 13.19
CA ILE A 1020 52.41 6.83 12.10
C ILE A 1020 52.18 8.32 12.45
N GLY A 1021 52.20 8.72 13.73
CA GLY A 1021 52.06 10.11 14.17
C GLY A 1021 50.61 10.65 14.20
N ASP A 1022 50.41 11.90 14.64
CA ASP A 1022 49.09 12.54 14.73
C ASP A 1022 48.50 12.77 13.32
N VAL A 1023 47.24 12.35 13.12
CA VAL A 1023 46.50 12.52 11.85
C VAL A 1023 46.37 13.99 11.48
N ASN A 1024 46.22 14.89 12.47
CA ASN A 1024 46.08 16.33 12.23
C ASN A 1024 47.36 16.95 11.62
N GLN A 1025 48.53 16.39 11.90
CA GLN A 1025 49.80 16.89 11.37
C GLN A 1025 50.06 16.47 9.91
N ARG A 1026 49.21 15.60 9.33
CA ARG A 1026 49.39 15.08 7.96
C ARG A 1026 48.50 15.75 6.91
N VAL A 1027 47.48 16.49 7.34
CA VAL A 1027 46.57 17.26 6.46
C VAL A 1027 46.98 18.73 6.31
N ASP A 1028 47.90 19.22 7.15
CA ASP A 1028 48.54 20.53 6.97
C ASP A 1028 49.63 20.41 5.90
N GLY A 1029 49.23 20.68 4.65
CA GLY A 1029 50.15 20.79 3.52
C GLY A 1029 51.21 21.87 3.75
N GLU A 1030 52.45 21.54 3.38
CA GLU A 1030 53.64 22.38 3.46
C GLU A 1030 53.39 23.84 3.03
N HIS A 1031 53.44 24.77 3.99
CA HIS A 1031 53.79 26.15 3.69
C HIS A 1031 55.27 26.20 3.26
N LEU A 1032 55.50 26.03 1.96
CA LEU A 1032 56.77 26.36 1.32
C LEU A 1032 57.09 27.84 1.57
N GLN A 1033 58.02 28.08 2.50
CA GLN A 1033 58.74 29.33 2.62
C GLN A 1033 59.53 29.56 1.33
N THR A 1034 59.20 30.61 0.57
CA THR A 1034 60.17 31.30 -0.28
C THR A 1034 60.62 32.55 0.46
N SER A 1035 61.85 32.49 0.97
CA SER A 1035 62.66 33.65 1.34
C SER A 1035 63.27 34.28 0.09
N ASP A 1036 63.35 35.62 0.12
CA ASP A 1036 63.87 36.62 -0.84
C ASP A 1036 62.91 37.15 -1.93
#